data_AF-A0A6C7VRN2-F1
#
_entry.id   AF-A0A6C7VRN2-F1
#
_cell.length_a   1.000
_cell.length_b   1.000
_cell.length_c   1.000
_cell.angle_alpha   90.00
_cell.angle_beta   90.00
_cell.angle_gamma   90.00
#
_symmetry.space_group_name_H-M   'P 1'
#
loop_
_entity.id
_entity.type
_entity.pdbx_description
1 polymer ?
#
loop_
_entity_poly.entity_id
_entity_poly.type
_entity_poly.pdbx_seq_one_letter_code
_entity_poly.pdbx_strand_id
1 'polypeptide(L)'
;FDKELYSNFLNGNLDSKLTELEAFKDYRNAFRQTSDYKKLKESKIYKESKDKQDLEDKAFLAYAQAIEKDKLLYFSLSLNQEVLIIKSPSDIKEQKKFLGYEWSNRKGDEGLKELHEPYLSPLFERGNPQNETKLNTLIYKSFLNTLDVIPQELQIYATKARLVDMMDFEKVEFNKAISLNPSNSTQSEMSNPFINSKFELVRLKDFVLDIQTAKRPSGGVGKYENGALSLGGEHIDNKSGYIKLDNPKYVPIEFYESFALQDKGIVKQFDILICKDGALTGKIAMVRNEFIRKSAMINEHIFLLRCDNIAKQKYLFYILHSYSGQQALKSKITGSAQGGINKTNLESILIPNADFEIQKQIVAECEKVEEQYNTIRMSVEEYQNLIKTILQKCGIIDDGGGYELNSILENLQKLESKLDFNLLLSLIEEQISHSEVLVEETQSKERKQDFNAFKNFSKTIQELLQTLSTPPKDGWKRISLKNEQYIELNPSKKEISKLDENMLVSFIEMASVSDKGYIQSKIDRSLNEVRKGYTYFIENDILIAKITPCMENGKCAIAKNLTNNIGFGSTEFHIFRAKTGLDSSFLFYNLNQQNIREKAALAMTGASGHKRVPISFYENLTIPLPPLEIQEKIVQNIELVEQQIDFLNLKLELLEKEKEKILQKYLFS
;
A
#
# COMPACT_ATOMS: atom_id res chain seq x y z
N PHE A 1 -17.62 30.04 -17.80
CA PHE A 1 -18.81 30.27 -16.96
C PHE A 1 -19.48 31.56 -17.43
N ASP A 2 -20.69 31.47 -17.96
CA ASP A 2 -21.45 32.65 -18.42
C ASP A 2 -22.41 33.08 -17.31
N LYS A 3 -22.09 34.22 -16.69
CA LYS A 3 -22.84 34.77 -15.54
C LYS A 3 -24.24 35.21 -15.94
N GLU A 4 -24.39 35.77 -17.13
CA GLU A 4 -25.67 36.29 -17.61
C GLU A 4 -26.64 35.13 -17.89
N LEU A 5 -26.13 34.09 -18.54
CA LEU A 5 -26.85 32.84 -18.79
C LEU A 5 -27.38 32.20 -17.48
N TYR A 6 -26.52 32.06 -16.47
CA TYR A 6 -26.91 31.49 -15.17
C TYR A 6 -27.87 32.39 -14.39
N SER A 7 -27.68 33.71 -14.43
CA SER A 7 -28.61 34.67 -13.80
C SER A 7 -29.99 34.64 -14.44
N ASN A 8 -30.06 34.54 -15.77
CA ASN A 8 -31.31 34.42 -16.52
C ASN A 8 -32.05 33.12 -16.17
N PHE A 9 -31.31 32.02 -16.03
CA PHE A 9 -31.85 30.76 -15.53
C PHE A 9 -32.50 30.89 -14.16
N LEU A 10 -31.81 31.49 -13.17
CA LEU A 10 -32.37 31.68 -11.83
C LEU A 10 -33.64 32.56 -11.80
N ASN A 11 -33.79 33.43 -12.81
CA ASN A 11 -34.92 34.34 -13.00
C ASN A 11 -36.09 33.74 -13.81
N GLY A 12 -36.02 32.48 -14.25
CA GLY A 12 -37.13 31.82 -14.95
C GLY A 12 -36.97 31.67 -16.45
N ASN A 13 -35.79 31.96 -17.01
CA ASN A 13 -35.55 31.83 -18.44
C ASN A 13 -34.63 30.65 -18.75
N LEU A 14 -35.17 29.61 -19.38
CA LEU A 14 -34.40 28.43 -19.80
C LEU A 14 -33.83 28.66 -21.22
N ASP A 15 -32.61 29.17 -21.29
CA ASP A 15 -31.88 29.31 -22.55
C ASP A 15 -31.45 27.92 -23.08
N SER A 16 -31.58 27.69 -24.39
CA SER A 16 -31.19 26.41 -25.02
C SER A 16 -29.72 26.08 -24.81
N LYS A 17 -28.84 27.08 -24.73
CA LYS A 17 -27.41 26.89 -24.46
C LYS A 17 -27.14 26.28 -23.07
N LEU A 18 -28.00 26.54 -22.08
CA LEU A 18 -27.89 25.88 -20.75
C LEU A 18 -28.21 24.40 -20.85
N THR A 19 -29.22 24.03 -21.64
CA THR A 19 -29.65 22.64 -21.78
C THR A 19 -28.61 21.75 -22.46
N GLU A 20 -27.67 22.35 -23.19
CA GLU A 20 -26.54 21.66 -23.80
C GLU A 20 -25.40 21.38 -22.80
N LEU A 21 -25.33 22.13 -21.69
CA LEU A 21 -24.33 21.94 -20.64
C LEU A 21 -24.55 20.60 -19.93
N GLU A 22 -23.44 19.92 -19.64
CA GLU A 22 -23.47 18.57 -19.08
C GLU A 22 -24.16 18.51 -17.71
N ALA A 23 -23.92 19.49 -16.83
CA ALA A 23 -24.60 19.59 -15.53
C ALA A 23 -26.13 19.64 -15.66
N PHE A 24 -26.64 20.34 -16.69
CA PHE A 24 -28.08 20.45 -16.94
C PHE A 24 -28.67 19.19 -17.57
N LYS A 25 -27.87 18.42 -18.31
CA LYS A 25 -28.27 17.08 -18.78
C LYS A 25 -28.47 16.13 -17.59
N ASP A 26 -27.60 16.19 -16.59
CA ASP A 26 -27.73 15.40 -15.37
C ASP A 26 -28.96 15.79 -14.56
N TYR A 27 -29.23 17.10 -14.41
CA TYR A 27 -30.50 17.60 -13.85
C TYR A 27 -31.71 17.07 -14.61
N ARG A 28 -31.67 17.06 -15.95
CA ARG A 28 -32.78 16.59 -16.80
C ARG A 28 -33.04 15.09 -16.60
N ASN A 29 -31.97 14.31 -16.50
CA ASN A 29 -32.05 12.87 -16.25
C ASN A 29 -32.61 12.57 -14.87
N ALA A 30 -32.16 13.27 -13.82
CA ALA A 30 -32.71 13.12 -12.47
C ALA A 30 -34.18 13.53 -12.41
N PHE A 31 -34.55 14.66 -13.03
CA PHE A 31 -35.94 15.11 -13.11
C PHE A 31 -36.88 14.05 -13.69
N ARG A 32 -36.46 13.37 -14.78
CA ARG A 32 -37.26 12.30 -15.43
C ARG A 32 -37.53 11.09 -14.52
N GLN A 33 -36.73 10.90 -13.48
CA GLN A 33 -36.90 9.81 -12.51
C GLN A 33 -37.83 10.18 -11.35
N THR A 34 -38.14 11.47 -11.18
CA THR A 34 -38.98 11.96 -10.07
C THR A 34 -40.43 11.48 -10.17
N SER A 35 -41.11 11.40 -9.03
CA SER A 35 -42.55 11.13 -8.96
C SER A 35 -43.38 12.27 -9.57
N ASP A 36 -42.90 13.50 -9.49
CA ASP A 36 -43.59 14.67 -10.06
C ASP A 36 -43.58 14.67 -11.59
N TYR A 37 -42.49 14.21 -12.22
CA TYR A 37 -42.48 13.98 -13.68
C TYR A 37 -43.48 12.91 -14.11
N LYS A 38 -43.58 11.81 -13.35
CA LYS A 38 -44.57 10.74 -13.61
C LYS A 38 -46.00 11.27 -13.49
N LYS A 39 -46.30 12.02 -12.41
CA LYS A 39 -47.60 12.67 -12.22
C LYS A 39 -47.92 13.69 -13.33
N LEU A 40 -46.93 14.45 -13.78
CA LEU A 40 -47.10 15.38 -14.91
C LEU A 40 -47.54 14.62 -16.16
N LYS A 41 -46.84 13.54 -16.53
CA LYS A 41 -47.18 12.68 -17.68
C LYS A 41 -48.58 12.07 -17.58
N GLU A 42 -49.01 11.74 -16.38
CA GLU A 42 -50.32 11.13 -16.12
C GLU A 42 -51.47 12.15 -16.06
N SER A 43 -51.15 13.43 -15.86
CA SER A 43 -52.14 14.51 -15.71
C SER A 43 -52.97 14.73 -16.96
N LYS A 44 -54.24 15.13 -16.75
CA LYS A 44 -55.17 15.45 -17.84
C LYS A 44 -54.66 16.60 -18.72
N ILE A 45 -54.12 17.64 -18.07
CA ILE A 45 -53.54 18.83 -18.74
C ILE A 45 -52.41 18.42 -19.70
N TYR A 46 -51.51 17.53 -19.27
CA TYR A 46 -50.41 17.08 -20.11
C TYR A 46 -50.89 16.21 -21.28
N LYS A 47 -51.86 15.32 -21.05
CA LYS A 47 -52.42 14.44 -22.09
C LYS A 47 -53.15 15.23 -23.18
N GLU A 48 -53.84 16.31 -22.80
CA GLU A 48 -54.66 17.16 -23.69
C GLU A 48 -53.88 18.33 -24.32
N SER A 49 -52.66 18.64 -23.84
CA SER A 49 -51.85 19.73 -24.38
C SER A 49 -51.31 19.43 -25.79
N LYS A 50 -51.35 20.45 -26.65
CA LYS A 50 -50.70 20.45 -27.97
C LYS A 50 -49.19 20.69 -27.89
N ASP A 51 -48.74 21.33 -26.82
CA ASP A 51 -47.34 21.61 -26.55
C ASP A 51 -46.92 20.91 -25.24
N LYS A 52 -46.53 19.65 -25.39
CA LYS A 52 -46.07 18.82 -24.26
C LYS A 52 -44.65 19.18 -23.82
N GLN A 53 -43.86 19.72 -24.74
CA GLN A 53 -42.46 20.05 -24.50
C GLN A 53 -42.37 21.28 -23.59
N ASP A 54 -43.17 22.33 -23.84
CA ASP A 54 -43.26 23.50 -22.97
C ASP A 54 -43.66 23.14 -21.52
N LEU A 55 -44.61 22.20 -21.36
CA LEU A 55 -45.00 21.71 -20.03
C LEU A 55 -43.86 20.97 -19.31
N GLU A 56 -43.07 20.17 -20.03
CA GLU A 56 -41.90 19.49 -19.48
C GLU A 56 -40.77 20.47 -19.15
N ASP A 57 -40.54 21.47 -20.01
CA ASP A 57 -39.51 22.49 -19.81
C ASP A 57 -39.83 23.39 -18.62
N LYS A 58 -41.09 23.80 -18.43
CA LYS A 58 -41.54 24.56 -17.25
C LYS A 58 -41.38 23.76 -15.96
N ALA A 59 -41.77 22.49 -15.96
CA ALA A 59 -41.64 21.63 -14.78
C ALA A 59 -40.17 21.32 -14.45
N PHE A 60 -39.36 21.08 -15.48
CA PHE A 60 -37.91 20.92 -15.33
C PHE A 60 -37.24 22.17 -14.79
N LEU A 61 -37.58 23.34 -15.34
CA LEU A 61 -37.05 24.63 -14.91
C LEU A 61 -37.33 24.84 -13.42
N ALA A 62 -38.58 24.63 -12.97
CA ALA A 62 -38.93 24.73 -11.56
C ALA A 62 -38.11 23.77 -10.66
N TYR A 63 -37.93 22.52 -11.11
CA TYR A 63 -37.13 21.51 -10.40
C TYR A 63 -35.66 21.93 -10.24
N ALA A 64 -35.00 22.27 -11.35
CA ALA A 64 -33.58 22.62 -11.34
C ALA A 64 -33.32 23.94 -10.61
N GLN A 65 -34.19 24.95 -10.79
CA GLN A 65 -34.07 26.24 -10.12
C GLN A 65 -34.16 26.13 -8.60
N ALA A 66 -35.05 25.28 -8.09
CA ALA A 66 -35.19 25.09 -6.65
C ALA A 66 -33.87 24.61 -6.04
N ILE A 67 -33.20 23.67 -6.71
CA ILE A 67 -31.93 23.11 -6.27
C ILE A 67 -30.80 24.12 -6.39
N GLU A 68 -30.67 24.78 -7.54
CA GLU A 68 -29.57 25.75 -7.78
C GLU A 68 -29.70 27.01 -6.90
N LYS A 69 -30.92 27.46 -6.60
CA LYS A 69 -31.14 28.53 -5.60
C LYS A 69 -30.70 28.10 -4.21
N ASP A 70 -30.98 26.86 -3.82
CA ASP A 70 -30.56 26.32 -2.53
C ASP A 70 -29.03 26.19 -2.47
N LYS A 71 -28.40 25.67 -3.53
CA LYS A 71 -26.94 25.64 -3.65
C LYS A 71 -26.32 27.03 -3.56
N LEU A 72 -26.84 28.02 -4.29
CA LEU A 72 -26.32 29.39 -4.28
C LEU A 72 -26.43 30.03 -2.89
N LEU A 73 -27.53 29.78 -2.17
CA LEU A 73 -27.69 30.23 -0.79
C LEU A 73 -26.60 29.65 0.10
N TYR A 74 -26.42 28.33 0.10
CA TYR A 74 -25.43 27.67 0.96
C TYR A 74 -23.98 27.96 0.55
N PHE A 75 -23.71 28.12 -0.75
CA PHE A 75 -22.44 28.61 -1.24
C PHE A 75 -22.15 30.00 -0.66
N SER A 76 -23.11 30.92 -0.73
CA SER A 76 -22.97 32.28 -0.18
C SER A 76 -22.76 32.29 1.34
N LEU A 77 -23.48 31.42 2.07
CA LEU A 77 -23.34 31.29 3.52
C LEU A 77 -21.99 30.70 3.94
N SER A 78 -21.40 29.82 3.12
CA SER A 78 -20.18 29.07 3.45
C SER A 78 -18.90 29.70 2.91
N LEU A 79 -18.97 30.55 1.88
CA LEU A 79 -17.82 31.07 1.14
C LEU A 79 -16.73 31.68 2.00
N ASN A 80 -17.11 32.46 3.02
CA ASN A 80 -16.20 33.20 3.88
C ASN A 80 -16.12 32.63 5.30
N GLN A 81 -16.52 31.37 5.49
CA GLN A 81 -16.51 30.71 6.81
C GLN A 81 -15.30 29.78 6.91
N GLU A 82 -14.52 29.93 7.98
CA GLU A 82 -13.45 29.00 8.37
C GLU A 82 -13.92 28.11 9.52
N VAL A 83 -13.58 26.83 9.46
CA VAL A 83 -13.96 25.80 10.42
C VAL A 83 -12.69 25.14 10.95
N LEU A 84 -12.59 25.02 12.28
CA LEU A 84 -11.59 24.20 12.94
C LEU A 84 -12.11 22.77 13.10
N ILE A 85 -11.44 21.80 12.47
CA ILE A 85 -11.76 20.38 12.58
C ILE A 85 -10.84 19.75 13.62
N ILE A 86 -11.41 19.06 14.60
CA ILE A 86 -10.68 18.28 15.60
C ILE A 86 -10.92 16.79 15.33
N LYS A 87 -9.86 16.03 15.08
CA LYS A 87 -9.88 14.59 14.87
C LYS A 87 -9.21 13.88 16.03
N SER A 88 -9.93 13.00 16.70
CA SER A 88 -9.33 12.06 17.63
C SER A 88 -8.61 10.95 16.88
N PRO A 89 -7.57 10.33 17.48
CA PRO A 89 -6.99 9.09 16.98
C PRO A 89 -8.07 8.02 16.76
N SER A 90 -7.85 7.10 15.82
CA SER A 90 -8.69 5.91 15.64
C SER A 90 -8.30 4.77 16.59
N ASP A 91 -7.04 4.73 17.02
CA ASP A 91 -6.54 3.75 17.97
C ASP A 91 -7.07 4.01 19.39
N ILE A 92 -7.56 2.97 20.07
CA ILE A 92 -8.20 3.07 21.38
C ILE A 92 -7.23 3.59 22.45
N LYS A 93 -5.96 3.20 22.39
CA LYS A 93 -4.95 3.63 23.38
C LYS A 93 -4.61 5.10 23.17
N GLU A 94 -4.43 5.51 21.93
CA GLU A 94 -4.20 6.92 21.60
C GLU A 94 -5.43 7.79 21.87
N GLN A 95 -6.66 7.27 21.72
CA GLN A 95 -7.88 7.96 22.15
C GLN A 95 -7.89 8.21 23.66
N LYS A 96 -7.55 7.20 24.47
CA LYS A 96 -7.46 7.37 25.93
C LYS A 96 -6.43 8.45 26.30
N LYS A 97 -5.27 8.46 25.65
CA LYS A 97 -4.24 9.50 25.84
C LYS A 97 -4.73 10.89 25.39
N PHE A 98 -5.38 10.96 24.24
CA PHE A 98 -6.00 12.18 23.70
C PHE A 98 -7.05 12.76 24.65
N LEU A 99 -7.88 11.90 25.24
CA LEU A 99 -8.92 12.27 26.20
C LEU A 99 -8.41 12.43 27.63
N GLY A 100 -7.25 11.89 28.01
CA GLY A 100 -6.72 11.95 29.38
C GLY A 100 -7.47 11.11 30.41
N TYR A 101 -8.39 10.24 29.99
CA TYR A 101 -9.11 9.32 30.86
C TYR A 101 -9.41 7.99 30.16
N GLU A 102 -9.73 6.98 30.95
CA GLU A 102 -10.31 5.74 30.47
C GLU A 102 -11.57 5.34 31.25
N TRP A 103 -12.37 4.44 30.68
CA TRP A 103 -13.54 3.90 31.33
C TRP A 103 -13.24 2.51 31.90
N SER A 104 -13.39 2.34 33.21
CA SER A 104 -13.27 1.05 33.89
C SER A 104 -14.64 0.38 34.02
N ASN A 105 -14.71 -0.89 33.63
CA ASN A 105 -15.88 -1.76 33.86
C ASN A 105 -15.60 -2.79 34.98
N ARG A 106 -14.52 -2.61 35.74
CA ARG A 106 -14.14 -3.54 36.80
C ARG A 106 -15.09 -3.37 37.98
N LYS A 107 -15.70 -4.47 38.42
CA LYS A 107 -16.65 -4.47 39.53
C LYS A 107 -16.05 -3.92 40.82
N GLY A 108 -16.64 -2.85 41.37
CA GLY A 108 -16.12 -2.11 42.53
C GLY A 108 -15.13 -0.98 42.20
N ASP A 109 -14.83 -0.76 40.92
CA ASP A 109 -13.95 0.29 40.41
C ASP A 109 -14.46 0.85 39.08
N GLU A 110 -15.79 0.81 38.87
CA GLU A 110 -16.43 1.25 37.64
C GLU A 110 -16.38 2.77 37.46
N GLY A 111 -16.37 3.21 36.20
CA GLY A 111 -16.51 4.61 35.83
C GLY A 111 -15.24 5.22 35.22
N LEU A 112 -15.25 6.55 35.13
CA LEU A 112 -14.19 7.33 34.52
C LEU A 112 -12.95 7.38 35.42
N LYS A 113 -11.80 7.00 34.88
CA LYS A 113 -10.49 7.02 35.53
C LYS A 113 -9.57 7.99 34.79
N GLU A 114 -9.16 9.05 35.47
CA GLU A 114 -8.19 9.99 34.93
C GLU A 114 -6.83 9.30 34.81
N LEU A 115 -6.13 9.51 33.69
CA LEU A 115 -4.81 8.93 33.47
C LEU A 115 -3.70 9.70 34.20
N HIS A 116 -3.98 10.95 34.57
CA HIS A 116 -3.03 11.87 35.18
C HIS A 116 -3.70 12.67 36.29
N GLU A 117 -2.99 12.86 37.40
CA GLU A 117 -3.31 13.84 38.45
C GLU A 117 -2.11 14.79 38.61
N PRO A 118 -2.25 16.10 38.30
CA PRO A 118 -3.45 16.78 37.81
C PRO A 118 -3.81 16.38 36.38
N TYR A 119 -5.10 16.48 36.03
CA TYR A 119 -5.61 16.12 34.71
C TYR A 119 -4.92 16.90 33.59
N LEU A 120 -4.27 16.15 32.70
CA LEU A 120 -3.51 16.67 31.56
C LEU A 120 -3.72 15.78 30.33
N SER A 121 -4.20 16.36 29.24
CA SER A 121 -4.30 15.68 27.94
C SER A 121 -3.90 16.62 26.81
N PRO A 122 -3.77 16.14 25.55
CA PRO A 122 -3.69 17.02 24.38
C PRO A 122 -4.94 17.91 24.22
N LEU A 123 -6.11 17.43 24.67
CA LEU A 123 -7.38 18.14 24.55
C LEU A 123 -7.52 19.27 25.57
N PHE A 124 -7.12 19.04 26.84
CA PHE A 124 -7.43 19.95 27.95
C PHE A 124 -6.43 19.82 29.11
N GLU A 125 -6.26 20.90 29.86
CA GLU A 125 -5.50 20.96 31.12
C GLU A 125 -6.33 21.65 32.21
N ARG A 126 -6.58 20.94 33.31
CA ARG A 126 -7.48 21.45 34.37
C ARG A 126 -6.89 22.64 35.14
N GLY A 127 -5.58 22.63 35.37
CA GLY A 127 -4.87 23.70 36.10
C GLY A 127 -4.65 24.97 35.26
N ASN A 128 -4.73 24.86 33.94
CA ASN A 128 -4.54 25.99 33.02
C ASN A 128 -5.47 25.86 31.79
N PRO A 129 -6.76 26.22 31.91
CA PRO A 129 -7.74 26.10 30.82
C PRO A 129 -7.43 26.94 29.59
N GLN A 130 -6.51 27.91 29.67
CA GLN A 130 -6.09 28.79 28.58
C GLN A 130 -4.69 28.42 28.04
N ASN A 131 -4.24 27.19 28.30
CA ASN A 131 -2.95 26.73 27.78
C ASN A 131 -2.98 26.67 26.25
N GLU A 132 -2.12 27.48 25.60
CA GLU A 132 -1.96 27.58 24.16
C GLU A 132 -1.55 26.27 23.47
N THR A 133 -0.98 25.32 24.22
CA THR A 133 -0.58 24.01 23.72
C THR A 133 -1.71 22.97 23.82
N LYS A 134 -2.96 23.37 24.05
CA LYS A 134 -4.12 22.48 24.21
C LYS A 134 -5.22 22.80 23.20
N LEU A 135 -5.89 21.75 22.71
CA LEU A 135 -6.91 21.89 21.66
C LEU A 135 -8.13 22.70 22.13
N ASN A 136 -8.51 22.64 23.41
CA ASN A 136 -9.61 23.45 23.94
C ASN A 136 -9.37 24.95 23.76
N THR A 137 -8.13 25.41 23.90
CA THR A 137 -7.74 26.81 23.68
C THR A 137 -7.84 27.16 22.19
N LEU A 138 -7.46 26.25 21.29
CA LEU A 138 -7.67 26.44 19.84
C LEU A 138 -9.17 26.54 19.49
N ILE A 139 -10.00 25.68 20.07
CA ILE A 139 -11.46 25.72 19.88
C ILE A 139 -12.02 27.06 20.37
N TYR A 140 -11.61 27.51 21.56
CA TYR A 140 -12.00 28.81 22.11
C TYR A 140 -11.59 29.97 21.20
N LYS A 141 -10.34 30.00 20.74
CA LYS A 141 -9.85 31.04 19.82
C LYS A 141 -10.53 30.99 18.45
N SER A 142 -10.82 29.80 17.94
CA SER A 142 -11.56 29.63 16.69
C SER A 142 -12.98 30.17 16.82
N PHE A 143 -13.67 29.91 17.94
CA PHE A 143 -14.99 30.46 18.21
C PHE A 143 -14.99 31.99 18.28
N LEU A 144 -13.91 32.60 18.79
CA LEU A 144 -13.74 34.05 18.85
C LEU A 144 -13.17 34.66 17.57
N ASN A 145 -12.86 33.87 16.54
CA ASN A 145 -12.16 34.29 15.32
C ASN A 145 -10.80 34.97 15.58
N THR A 146 -10.11 34.58 16.65
CA THR A 146 -8.77 35.09 17.01
C THR A 146 -7.66 34.04 16.83
N LEU A 147 -8.00 32.86 16.32
CA LEU A 147 -7.03 31.79 16.05
C LEU A 147 -6.25 32.11 14.77
N ASP A 148 -4.96 32.38 14.89
CA ASP A 148 -4.08 32.65 13.75
C ASP A 148 -3.49 31.33 13.19
N VAL A 149 -2.51 30.75 13.88
CA VAL A 149 -1.81 29.53 13.49
C VAL A 149 -2.10 28.38 14.47
N ILE A 150 -2.24 27.15 13.93
CA ILE A 150 -2.29 25.94 14.75
C ILE A 150 -0.84 25.52 15.08
N PRO A 151 -0.47 25.42 16.36
CA PRO A 151 0.85 24.92 16.78
C PRO A 151 1.18 23.56 16.15
N GLN A 152 2.44 23.37 15.73
CA GLN A 152 2.90 22.19 14.98
C GLN A 152 2.54 20.87 15.69
N GLU A 153 2.68 20.82 17.02
CA GLU A 153 2.38 19.64 17.84
C GLU A 153 0.90 19.26 17.85
N LEU A 154 0.00 20.21 17.55
CA LEU A 154 -1.44 20.01 17.54
C LEU A 154 -1.99 19.77 16.13
N GLN A 155 -1.20 19.95 15.07
CA GLN A 155 -1.62 19.74 13.69
C GLN A 155 -1.99 18.28 13.38
N ILE A 156 -1.51 17.34 14.20
CA ILE A 156 -1.92 15.93 14.12
C ILE A 156 -3.39 15.70 14.52
N TYR A 157 -3.98 16.62 15.29
CA TYR A 157 -5.35 16.53 15.79
C TYR A 157 -6.26 17.64 15.26
N ALA A 158 -5.70 18.79 14.87
CA ALA A 158 -6.44 19.97 14.47
C ALA A 158 -6.09 20.41 13.05
N THR A 159 -7.10 20.81 12.28
CA THR A 159 -6.91 21.36 10.92
C THR A 159 -7.92 22.46 10.67
N LYS A 160 -7.51 23.55 10.01
CA LYS A 160 -8.42 24.59 9.51
C LYS A 160 -8.93 24.22 8.11
N ALA A 161 -10.19 24.52 7.83
CA ALA A 161 -10.82 24.28 6.55
C ALA A 161 -11.82 25.39 6.22
N ARG A 162 -12.08 25.64 4.94
CA ARG A 162 -13.18 26.52 4.54
C ARG A 162 -14.49 25.73 4.52
N LEU A 163 -15.58 26.28 5.05
CA LEU A 163 -16.86 25.58 5.07
C LEU A 163 -17.36 25.27 3.65
N VAL A 164 -17.09 26.15 2.69
CA VAL A 164 -17.45 25.93 1.28
C VAL A 164 -16.79 24.70 0.69
N ASP A 165 -15.60 24.35 1.18
CA ASP A 165 -14.85 23.14 0.79
C ASP A 165 -15.38 21.89 1.50
N MET A 166 -16.25 22.04 2.49
CA MET A 166 -16.83 20.91 3.22
C MET A 166 -18.19 20.53 2.66
N MET A 167 -18.69 21.20 1.62
CA MET A 167 -19.99 20.94 1.00
C MET A 167 -19.83 20.58 -0.48
N ASP A 168 -20.64 19.64 -0.96
CA ASP A 168 -20.61 19.19 -2.36
C ASP A 168 -21.67 19.94 -3.19
N PHE A 169 -21.21 20.88 -4.02
CA PHE A 169 -22.05 21.64 -4.94
C PHE A 169 -22.14 21.03 -6.34
N GLU A 170 -21.40 19.97 -6.63
CA GLU A 170 -21.33 19.33 -7.95
C GLU A 170 -22.48 18.36 -8.18
N LYS A 171 -22.95 17.69 -7.13
CA LYS A 171 -24.06 16.73 -7.25
C LYS A 171 -25.37 17.39 -7.66
N VAL A 172 -26.15 16.68 -8.47
CA VAL A 172 -27.52 17.07 -8.84
C VAL A 172 -28.42 17.19 -7.61
N GLU A 173 -28.30 16.25 -6.66
CA GLU A 173 -28.98 16.32 -5.38
C GLU A 173 -28.12 17.09 -4.37
N PHE A 174 -28.66 18.16 -3.80
CA PHE A 174 -27.98 18.96 -2.78
C PHE A 174 -28.48 18.60 -1.38
N ASN A 175 -27.80 17.63 -0.75
CA ASN A 175 -28.21 17.07 0.55
C ASN A 175 -27.72 17.88 1.78
N LYS A 176 -26.99 18.99 1.55
CA LYS A 176 -26.46 19.89 2.60
C LYS A 176 -25.53 19.21 3.61
N ALA A 177 -24.99 18.04 3.28
CA ALA A 177 -24.06 17.34 4.15
C ALA A 177 -22.73 18.11 4.25
N ILE A 178 -22.19 18.18 5.47
CA ILE A 178 -20.87 18.74 5.75
C ILE A 178 -19.88 17.58 5.89
N SER A 179 -18.91 17.51 4.98
CA SER A 179 -17.81 16.56 5.00
C SER A 179 -16.71 17.01 5.97
N LEU A 180 -16.30 16.12 6.88
CA LEU A 180 -15.12 16.33 7.75
C LEU A 180 -13.79 16.10 7.02
N ASN A 181 -13.85 15.80 5.72
CA ASN A 181 -12.74 15.78 4.79
C ASN A 181 -13.05 16.86 3.75
N PRO A 182 -12.64 18.11 4.00
CA PRO A 182 -12.87 19.19 3.06
C PRO A 182 -12.25 18.82 1.70
N SER A 183 -12.96 19.09 0.61
CA SER A 183 -12.36 19.21 -0.71
C SER A 183 -11.51 20.48 -0.68
N ASN A 184 -10.34 20.44 -0.05
CA ASN A 184 -9.56 21.65 0.24
C ASN A 184 -9.49 22.49 -1.03
N SER A 185 -9.69 23.80 -0.98
CA SER A 185 -9.34 24.64 -2.13
C SER A 185 -7.85 24.85 -2.29
N THR A 186 -7.04 24.40 -1.33
CA THR A 186 -5.62 24.09 -1.52
C THR A 186 -5.38 22.63 -1.95
N GLN A 187 -6.42 21.79 -2.02
CA GLN A 187 -6.54 20.57 -2.85
C GLN A 187 -7.45 20.86 -4.06
N SER A 188 -7.56 22.12 -4.49
CA SER A 188 -7.85 22.41 -5.89
C SER A 188 -6.66 21.99 -6.79
N GLU A 189 -5.58 21.46 -6.20
CA GLU A 189 -4.66 20.50 -6.82
C GLU A 189 -5.14 19.03 -6.76
N MET A 190 -6.43 18.78 -6.65
CA MET A 190 -7.05 17.69 -7.41
C MET A 190 -8.03 18.26 -8.44
N SER A 191 -7.64 19.38 -9.07
CA SER A 191 -7.62 19.35 -10.52
C SER A 191 -7.15 17.96 -10.94
N ASN A 192 -7.93 17.25 -11.75
CA ASN A 192 -7.55 15.95 -12.28
C ASN A 192 -6.01 15.90 -12.45
N PRO A 193 -5.27 14.90 -11.95
CA PRO A 193 -3.79 14.97 -11.92
C PRO A 193 -3.17 15.13 -13.32
N PHE A 194 -3.96 14.93 -14.37
CA PHE A 194 -3.65 15.19 -15.76
C PHE A 194 -4.09 16.60 -16.25
N ILE A 195 -4.49 17.54 -15.40
CA ILE A 195 -5.07 18.84 -15.80
C ILE A 195 -4.12 19.68 -16.67
N ASN A 196 -2.82 19.54 -16.41
CA ASN A 196 -1.76 20.23 -17.13
C ASN A 196 -1.28 19.42 -18.36
N SER A 197 -2.05 18.40 -18.75
CA SER A 197 -1.81 17.64 -19.98
C SER A 197 -1.91 18.57 -21.19
N LYS A 198 -0.98 18.40 -22.14
CA LYS A 198 -1.04 19.03 -23.48
C LYS A 198 -2.15 18.45 -24.36
N PHE A 199 -2.73 17.32 -23.95
CA PHE A 199 -3.84 16.66 -24.64
C PHE A 199 -5.16 16.80 -23.89
N GLU A 200 -6.26 16.76 -24.64
CA GLU A 200 -7.62 16.77 -24.09
C GLU A 200 -7.83 15.61 -23.10
N LEU A 201 -8.55 15.91 -22.02
CA LEU A 201 -8.94 14.89 -21.04
C LEU A 201 -10.29 14.30 -21.40
N VAL A 202 -10.35 12.97 -21.51
CA VAL A 202 -11.59 12.23 -21.80
C VAL A 202 -11.97 11.36 -20.61
N ARG A 203 -13.27 11.09 -20.45
CA ARG A 203 -13.74 10.16 -19.42
C ARG A 203 -13.32 8.74 -19.76
N LEU A 204 -12.99 7.95 -18.74
CA LEU A 204 -12.56 6.57 -18.91
C LEU A 204 -13.60 5.73 -19.67
N LYS A 205 -14.90 5.96 -19.43
CA LYS A 205 -15.99 5.30 -20.16
C LYS A 205 -16.00 5.54 -21.67
N ASP A 206 -15.47 6.68 -22.10
CA ASP A 206 -15.45 7.10 -23.51
C ASP A 206 -14.14 6.67 -24.19
N PHE A 207 -13.12 6.29 -23.40
CA PHE A 207 -11.85 5.75 -23.89
C PHE A 207 -11.87 4.22 -24.05
N VAL A 208 -12.53 3.51 -23.12
CA VAL A 208 -12.61 2.05 -23.13
C VAL A 208 -13.81 1.56 -23.93
N LEU A 209 -13.67 0.38 -24.53
CA LEU A 209 -14.75 -0.33 -25.22
C LEU A 209 -15.70 -1.00 -24.23
N ASP A 210 -15.17 -1.54 -23.13
CA ASP A 210 -15.98 -2.28 -22.15
C ASP A 210 -15.38 -2.21 -20.73
N ILE A 211 -16.27 -2.21 -19.73
CA ILE A 211 -15.97 -2.31 -18.30
C ILE A 211 -16.88 -3.38 -17.70
N GLN A 212 -16.28 -4.53 -17.40
CA GLN A 212 -16.98 -5.72 -16.92
C GLN A 212 -16.75 -5.97 -15.42
N THR A 213 -17.71 -6.66 -14.82
CA THR A 213 -17.56 -7.33 -13.52
C THR A 213 -18.29 -8.67 -13.59
N ALA A 214 -17.85 -9.65 -12.80
CA ALA A 214 -18.48 -10.96 -12.72
C ALA A 214 -18.79 -11.33 -11.26
N LYS A 215 -18.94 -12.61 -10.95
CA LYS A 215 -19.27 -13.08 -9.60
C LYS A 215 -18.68 -14.47 -9.36
N ARG A 216 -18.43 -14.79 -8.10
CA ARG A 216 -18.19 -16.17 -7.66
C ARG A 216 -19.51 -16.95 -7.43
N PRO A 217 -19.46 -18.29 -7.39
CA PRO A 217 -20.59 -19.12 -6.95
C PRO A 217 -21.03 -18.77 -5.53
N SER A 218 -22.33 -18.94 -5.25
CA SER A 218 -22.89 -18.76 -3.91
C SER A 218 -22.20 -19.69 -2.90
N GLY A 219 -21.81 -19.15 -1.74
CA GLY A 219 -21.04 -19.87 -0.72
C GLY A 219 -19.52 -19.80 -0.88
N GLY A 220 -19.03 -19.02 -1.85
CA GLY A 220 -17.60 -18.79 -2.06
C GLY A 220 -16.88 -19.94 -2.78
N VAL A 221 -15.55 -19.81 -2.86
CA VAL A 221 -14.69 -20.70 -3.68
C VAL A 221 -13.71 -21.54 -2.87
N GLY A 222 -13.73 -21.45 -1.54
CA GLY A 222 -12.74 -22.11 -0.68
C GLY A 222 -12.75 -23.64 -0.71
N LYS A 223 -13.80 -24.25 -1.25
CA LYS A 223 -13.96 -25.71 -1.38
C LYS A 223 -13.46 -26.29 -2.70
N TYR A 224 -13.05 -25.45 -3.65
CA TYR A 224 -12.62 -25.89 -4.98
C TYR A 224 -11.10 -25.86 -5.08
N GLU A 225 -10.50 -27.03 -5.29
CA GLU A 225 -9.05 -27.19 -5.46
C GLU A 225 -8.61 -27.16 -6.94
N ASN A 226 -9.56 -27.29 -7.86
CA ASN A 226 -9.34 -27.29 -9.30
C ASN A 226 -10.51 -26.62 -10.06
N GLY A 227 -10.29 -26.30 -11.34
CA GLY A 227 -11.26 -25.65 -12.21
C GLY A 227 -10.68 -24.46 -12.97
N ALA A 228 -11.52 -23.48 -13.32
CA ALA A 228 -11.05 -22.22 -13.89
C ALA A 228 -10.59 -21.27 -12.79
N LEU A 229 -9.53 -20.52 -13.02
CA LEU A 229 -9.00 -19.56 -12.05
C LEU A 229 -10.00 -18.43 -11.79
N SER A 230 -10.14 -18.04 -10.53
CA SER A 230 -11.06 -17.00 -10.06
C SER A 230 -10.30 -15.87 -9.40
N LEU A 231 -10.07 -14.81 -10.15
CA LEU A 231 -9.31 -13.66 -9.71
C LEU A 231 -10.19 -12.74 -8.84
N GLY A 232 -9.67 -12.42 -7.66
CA GLY A 232 -10.17 -11.37 -6.76
C GLY A 232 -9.06 -10.38 -6.44
N GLY A 233 -9.38 -9.31 -5.70
CA GLY A 233 -8.41 -8.26 -5.36
C GLY A 233 -7.10 -8.79 -4.75
N GLU A 234 -7.15 -9.92 -4.06
CA GLU A 234 -5.99 -10.63 -3.50
C GLU A 234 -4.95 -11.10 -4.54
N HIS A 235 -5.33 -11.17 -5.82
CA HIS A 235 -4.45 -11.58 -6.91
C HIS A 235 -3.83 -10.38 -7.66
N ILE A 236 -4.19 -9.14 -7.31
CA ILE A 236 -3.58 -7.94 -7.90
C ILE A 236 -2.41 -7.52 -7.01
N ASP A 237 -1.19 -7.42 -7.57
CA ASP A 237 -0.06 -6.92 -6.79
C ASP A 237 -0.25 -5.44 -6.41
N ASN A 238 0.21 -5.08 -5.22
CA ASN A 238 0.02 -3.75 -4.65
C ASN A 238 0.90 -2.66 -5.33
N LYS A 239 1.95 -3.05 -6.06
CA LYS A 239 2.94 -2.11 -6.60
C LYS A 239 3.25 -2.33 -8.08
N SER A 240 3.51 -3.56 -8.49
CA SER A 240 4.17 -3.88 -9.76
C SER A 240 3.23 -3.88 -10.98
N GLY A 241 1.91 -3.93 -10.78
CA GLY A 241 0.97 -4.08 -11.89
C GLY A 241 0.95 -5.50 -12.49
N TYR A 242 1.46 -6.49 -11.77
CA TYR A 242 1.39 -7.92 -12.11
C TYR A 242 0.30 -8.63 -11.33
N ILE A 243 -0.09 -9.78 -11.86
CA ILE A 243 -1.01 -10.69 -11.21
C ILE A 243 -0.21 -11.69 -10.37
N LYS A 244 -0.61 -11.85 -9.10
CA LYS A 244 -0.07 -12.84 -8.17
C LYS A 244 -0.96 -14.08 -8.14
N LEU A 245 -0.33 -15.25 -8.28
CA LEU A 245 -1.02 -16.54 -8.28
C LEU A 245 -0.53 -17.46 -7.15
N ASP A 246 0.01 -16.89 -6.07
CA ASP A 246 0.58 -17.64 -4.94
C ASP A 246 -0.50 -18.45 -4.18
N ASN A 247 -1.75 -17.98 -4.17
CA ASN A 247 -2.89 -18.63 -3.54
C ASN A 247 -4.07 -18.71 -4.50
N PRO A 248 -3.99 -19.57 -5.53
CA PRO A 248 -4.98 -19.61 -6.59
C PRO A 248 -6.35 -20.03 -6.04
N LYS A 249 -7.40 -19.38 -6.53
CA LYS A 249 -8.79 -19.77 -6.28
C LYS A 249 -9.43 -20.30 -7.55
N TYR A 250 -10.35 -21.26 -7.40
CA TYR A 250 -10.99 -21.90 -8.54
C TYR A 250 -12.51 -21.81 -8.48
N VAL A 251 -13.14 -21.75 -9.66
CA VAL A 251 -14.56 -22.01 -9.85
C VAL A 251 -14.75 -23.27 -10.69
N PRO A 252 -15.88 -24.00 -10.51
CA PRO A 252 -16.23 -25.11 -11.39
C PRO A 252 -16.20 -24.71 -12.87
N ILE A 253 -15.79 -25.63 -13.74
CA ILE A 253 -15.69 -25.38 -15.18
C ILE A 253 -17.06 -25.04 -15.76
N GLU A 254 -18.13 -25.69 -15.32
CA GLU A 254 -19.50 -25.42 -15.80
C GLU A 254 -19.94 -23.99 -15.42
N PHE A 255 -19.52 -23.51 -14.25
CA PHE A 255 -19.78 -22.13 -13.84
C PHE A 255 -19.03 -21.15 -14.75
N TYR A 256 -17.74 -21.39 -15.00
CA TYR A 256 -16.94 -20.59 -15.93
C TYR A 256 -17.54 -20.58 -17.35
N GLU A 257 -17.93 -21.73 -17.88
CA GLU A 257 -18.52 -21.86 -19.21
C GLU A 257 -19.80 -21.03 -19.36
N SER A 258 -20.65 -20.96 -18.32
CA SER A 258 -21.86 -20.14 -18.34
C SER A 258 -21.58 -18.63 -18.50
N PHE A 259 -20.44 -18.15 -18.00
CA PHE A 259 -19.97 -16.77 -18.19
C PHE A 259 -19.24 -16.60 -19.52
N ALA A 260 -18.51 -17.64 -19.96
CA ALA A 260 -17.77 -17.62 -21.20
C ALA A 260 -18.69 -17.53 -22.42
N LEU A 261 -19.86 -18.17 -22.38
CA LEU A 261 -20.90 -18.04 -23.41
C LEU A 261 -21.40 -16.60 -23.60
N GLN A 262 -21.22 -15.73 -22.60
CA GLN A 262 -21.62 -14.32 -22.62
C GLN A 262 -20.43 -13.36 -22.66
N ASP A 263 -19.20 -13.88 -22.81
CA ASP A 263 -17.94 -13.13 -22.70
C ASP A 263 -17.87 -12.19 -21.48
N LYS A 264 -18.41 -12.65 -20.34
CA LYS A 264 -18.57 -11.82 -19.12
C LYS A 264 -17.53 -12.18 -18.06
N GLY A 265 -16.62 -11.25 -17.79
CA GLY A 265 -15.55 -11.38 -16.80
C GLY A 265 -14.52 -12.46 -17.13
N ILE A 266 -14.50 -12.97 -18.38
CA ILE A 266 -13.48 -13.89 -18.85
C ILE A 266 -12.21 -13.12 -19.11
N VAL A 267 -11.08 -13.60 -18.59
CA VAL A 267 -9.80 -12.91 -18.68
C VAL A 267 -9.11 -13.24 -20.00
N LYS A 268 -8.68 -12.21 -20.72
CA LYS A 268 -7.90 -12.29 -21.97
C LYS A 268 -6.57 -11.57 -21.81
N GLN A 269 -5.63 -11.88 -22.70
CA GLN A 269 -4.34 -11.21 -22.73
C GLN A 269 -4.52 -9.70 -22.92
N PHE A 270 -3.75 -8.92 -22.16
CA PHE A 270 -3.78 -7.46 -22.04
C PHE A 270 -4.99 -6.84 -21.35
N ASP A 271 -5.98 -7.62 -20.88
CA ASP A 271 -7.05 -7.06 -20.06
C ASP A 271 -6.46 -6.33 -18.83
N ILE A 272 -7.01 -5.16 -18.50
CA ILE A 272 -6.64 -4.40 -17.29
C ILE A 272 -7.62 -4.78 -16.19
N LEU A 273 -7.09 -5.23 -15.07
CA LEU A 273 -7.84 -5.58 -13.87
C LEU A 273 -7.69 -4.46 -12.84
N ILE A 274 -8.78 -4.00 -12.24
CA ILE A 274 -8.79 -2.97 -11.18
C ILE A 274 -9.51 -3.53 -9.97
N CYS A 275 -8.87 -3.50 -8.82
CA CYS A 275 -9.48 -3.89 -7.55
C CYS A 275 -10.54 -2.85 -7.13
N LYS A 276 -11.75 -3.32 -6.87
CA LYS A 276 -12.94 -2.50 -6.64
C LYS A 276 -13.11 -2.06 -5.19
N ASP A 277 -12.74 -2.91 -4.24
CA ASP A 277 -13.01 -2.74 -2.82
C ASP A 277 -11.96 -3.46 -1.95
N GLY A 278 -11.88 -3.07 -0.68
CA GLY A 278 -10.93 -3.61 0.29
C GLY A 278 -9.58 -2.88 0.32
N ALA A 279 -8.58 -3.49 0.95
CA ALA A 279 -7.27 -2.86 1.19
C ALA A 279 -6.49 -2.49 -0.08
N LEU A 280 -6.82 -3.14 -1.21
CA LEU A 280 -6.18 -2.95 -2.50
C LEU A 280 -7.02 -2.11 -3.47
N THR A 281 -8.08 -1.43 -3.00
CA THR A 281 -8.96 -0.62 -3.86
C THR A 281 -8.17 0.34 -4.74
N GLY A 282 -8.45 0.34 -6.04
CA GLY A 282 -7.79 1.19 -7.04
C GLY A 282 -6.45 0.63 -7.55
N LYS A 283 -5.92 -0.44 -6.96
CA LYS A 283 -4.74 -1.14 -7.51
C LYS A 283 -5.11 -1.87 -8.79
N ILE A 284 -4.17 -1.88 -9.73
CA ILE A 284 -4.40 -2.41 -11.07
C ILE A 284 -3.34 -3.43 -11.46
N ALA A 285 -3.68 -4.32 -12.38
CA ALA A 285 -2.74 -5.20 -13.06
C ALA A 285 -3.12 -5.35 -14.53
N MET A 286 -2.12 -5.55 -15.40
CA MET A 286 -2.35 -5.94 -16.79
C MET A 286 -2.07 -7.43 -16.95
N VAL A 287 -3.01 -8.14 -17.57
CA VAL A 287 -2.86 -9.55 -17.92
C VAL A 287 -1.80 -9.67 -19.02
N ARG A 288 -0.77 -10.45 -18.79
CA ARG A 288 0.29 -10.76 -19.74
C ARG A 288 0.17 -12.25 -20.11
N ASN A 289 1.14 -13.06 -19.71
CA ASN A 289 1.26 -14.45 -20.11
C ASN A 289 0.83 -15.44 -19.00
N GLU A 290 0.34 -14.93 -17.86
CA GLU A 290 0.02 -15.71 -16.65
C GLU A 290 -1.02 -16.82 -16.91
N PHE A 291 -1.90 -16.61 -17.90
CA PHE A 291 -3.00 -17.50 -18.23
C PHE A 291 -2.89 -18.17 -19.61
N ILE A 292 -1.69 -18.23 -20.20
CA ILE A 292 -1.50 -19.03 -21.42
C ILE A 292 -1.93 -20.47 -21.13
N ARG A 293 -2.92 -20.96 -21.90
CA ARG A 293 -3.53 -22.30 -21.77
C ARG A 293 -4.26 -22.55 -20.44
N LYS A 294 -4.67 -21.50 -19.72
CA LYS A 294 -5.48 -21.59 -18.50
C LYS A 294 -6.78 -20.84 -18.68
N SER A 295 -7.89 -21.40 -18.17
CA SER A 295 -9.17 -20.70 -18.07
C SER A 295 -9.16 -19.80 -16.83
N ALA A 296 -9.49 -18.52 -16.98
CA ALA A 296 -9.51 -17.56 -15.88
C ALA A 296 -10.67 -16.57 -16.02
N MET A 297 -11.31 -16.23 -14.90
CA MET A 297 -12.34 -15.21 -14.81
C MET A 297 -12.15 -14.34 -13.56
N ILE A 298 -12.67 -13.12 -13.60
CA ILE A 298 -12.71 -12.21 -12.45
C ILE A 298 -13.91 -12.49 -11.54
N ASN A 299 -13.84 -12.01 -10.30
CA ASN A 299 -14.97 -12.01 -9.35
C ASN A 299 -15.68 -10.64 -9.30
N GLU A 300 -16.56 -10.46 -8.32
CA GLU A 300 -17.36 -9.25 -8.09
C GLU A 300 -16.57 -8.05 -7.52
N HIS A 301 -15.34 -8.28 -7.11
CA HIS A 301 -14.42 -7.32 -6.48
C HIS A 301 -13.35 -6.79 -7.45
N ILE A 302 -13.46 -7.14 -8.74
CA ILE A 302 -12.58 -6.65 -9.80
C ILE A 302 -13.43 -6.02 -10.93
N PHE A 303 -12.92 -4.92 -11.48
CA PHE A 303 -13.29 -4.45 -12.81
C PHE A 303 -12.30 -4.96 -13.85
N LEU A 304 -12.81 -5.39 -15.00
CA LEU A 304 -12.02 -5.76 -16.18
C LEU A 304 -12.28 -4.73 -17.28
N LEU A 305 -11.23 -4.09 -17.79
CA LEU A 305 -11.30 -3.02 -18.78
C LEU A 305 -10.68 -3.47 -20.11
N ARG A 306 -11.36 -3.15 -21.22
CA ARG A 306 -10.92 -3.44 -22.60
C ARG A 306 -11.00 -2.22 -23.48
N CYS A 307 -9.99 -2.02 -24.31
CA CYS A 307 -9.93 -1.04 -25.38
C CYS A 307 -10.12 -1.73 -26.74
N ASP A 308 -10.33 -0.92 -27.78
CA ASP A 308 -10.50 -1.37 -29.17
C ASP A 308 -9.20 -1.91 -29.81
N ASN A 309 -8.03 -1.62 -29.23
CA ASN A 309 -6.74 -2.10 -29.72
C ASN A 309 -5.67 -2.19 -28.61
N ILE A 310 -4.63 -2.98 -28.87
CA ILE A 310 -3.56 -3.30 -27.90
C ILE A 310 -2.72 -2.06 -27.52
N ALA A 311 -2.47 -1.13 -28.43
CA ALA A 311 -1.68 0.06 -28.12
C ALA A 311 -2.45 0.97 -27.14
N LYS A 312 -3.75 1.21 -27.38
CA LYS A 312 -4.62 1.92 -26.42
C LYS A 312 -4.70 1.18 -25.08
N GLN A 313 -4.81 -0.15 -25.11
CA GLN A 313 -4.86 -0.97 -23.90
C GLN A 313 -3.60 -0.78 -23.04
N LYS A 314 -2.40 -0.90 -23.64
CA LYS A 314 -1.13 -0.72 -22.91
C LYS A 314 -0.93 0.73 -22.47
N TYR A 315 -1.27 1.70 -23.31
CA TYR A 315 -1.23 3.12 -22.94
C TYR A 315 -2.10 3.38 -21.71
N LEU A 316 -3.35 2.91 -21.70
CA LEU A 316 -4.25 3.05 -20.57
C LEU A 316 -3.68 2.41 -19.30
N PHE A 317 -3.07 1.23 -19.41
CA PHE A 317 -2.40 0.60 -18.28
C PHE A 317 -1.32 1.50 -17.70
N TYR A 318 -0.41 2.05 -18.52
CA TYR A 318 0.65 2.93 -18.03
C TYR A 318 0.09 4.21 -17.40
N ILE A 319 -0.95 4.81 -17.98
CA ILE A 319 -1.63 5.97 -17.40
C ILE A 319 -2.20 5.64 -16.02
N LEU A 320 -2.96 4.55 -15.89
CA LEU A 320 -3.62 4.21 -14.62
C LEU A 320 -2.66 3.67 -13.56
N HIS A 321 -1.55 3.04 -13.97
CA HIS A 321 -0.51 2.50 -13.08
C HIS A 321 0.40 3.60 -12.54
N SER A 322 0.59 4.68 -13.30
CA SER A 322 1.36 5.87 -12.91
C SER A 322 0.93 6.47 -11.57
N TYR A 323 1.79 7.25 -10.95
CA TYR A 323 1.44 7.95 -9.71
C TYR A 323 0.19 8.81 -9.89
N SER A 324 0.14 9.57 -10.99
CA SER A 324 -0.99 10.42 -11.38
C SER A 324 -2.28 9.60 -11.56
N GLY A 325 -2.20 8.45 -12.23
CA GLY A 325 -3.34 7.54 -12.42
C GLY A 325 -3.85 6.95 -11.11
N GLN A 326 -2.95 6.57 -10.20
CA GLN A 326 -3.30 6.07 -8.88
C GLN A 326 -3.96 7.16 -8.02
N GLN A 327 -3.53 8.44 -8.11
CA GLN A 327 -4.23 9.55 -7.47
C GLN A 327 -5.62 9.77 -8.08
N ALA A 328 -5.75 9.67 -9.41
CA ALA A 328 -7.03 9.79 -10.09
C ALA A 328 -8.02 8.69 -9.64
N LEU A 329 -7.56 7.44 -9.51
CA LEU A 329 -8.37 6.35 -8.97
C LEU A 329 -8.74 6.58 -7.50
N LYS A 330 -7.76 6.98 -6.68
CA LYS A 330 -7.97 7.26 -5.25
C LYS A 330 -8.99 8.38 -5.01
N SER A 331 -9.01 9.39 -5.88
CA SER A 331 -10.01 10.48 -5.86
C SER A 331 -11.46 10.02 -5.93
N LYS A 332 -11.68 8.85 -6.56
CA LYS A 332 -13.00 8.30 -6.84
C LYS A 332 -13.41 7.21 -5.84
N ILE A 333 -12.57 6.91 -4.86
CA ILE A 333 -12.87 5.98 -3.76
C ILE A 333 -13.82 6.66 -2.78
N THR A 334 -14.90 5.96 -2.44
CA THR A 334 -15.92 6.43 -1.50
C THR A 334 -16.06 5.45 -0.33
N GLY A 335 -16.53 5.93 0.83
CA GLY A 335 -16.73 5.14 2.05
C GLY A 335 -15.61 5.32 3.09
N SER A 336 -15.99 5.37 4.38
CA SER A 336 -15.11 5.75 5.50
C SER A 336 -14.44 4.59 6.25
N ALA A 337 -14.90 3.34 6.10
CA ALA A 337 -14.38 2.17 6.83
C ALA A 337 -13.75 1.08 5.94
N GLN A 338 -14.33 0.81 4.76
CA GLN A 338 -13.74 0.04 3.67
C GLN A 338 -14.05 0.80 2.38
N GLY A 339 -13.06 1.57 1.89
CA GLY A 339 -13.22 2.33 0.67
C GLY A 339 -13.48 1.41 -0.52
N GLY A 340 -14.32 1.86 -1.45
CA GLY A 340 -14.56 1.18 -2.71
C GLY A 340 -14.77 2.18 -3.85
N ILE A 341 -14.50 1.75 -5.07
CA ILE A 341 -14.80 2.49 -6.29
C ILE A 341 -15.98 1.82 -7.01
N ASN A 342 -17.08 2.54 -7.17
CA ASN A 342 -18.22 2.02 -7.94
C ASN A 342 -18.01 2.26 -9.45
N LYS A 343 -18.85 1.62 -10.29
CA LYS A 343 -18.70 1.70 -11.75
C LYS A 343 -18.81 3.15 -12.27
N THR A 344 -19.81 3.90 -11.80
CA THR A 344 -20.03 5.30 -12.21
C THR A 344 -18.84 6.20 -11.86
N ASN A 345 -18.25 6.01 -10.68
CA ASN A 345 -17.08 6.74 -10.23
C ASN A 345 -15.85 6.41 -11.09
N LEU A 346 -15.63 5.11 -11.39
CA LEU A 346 -14.56 4.67 -12.29
C LEU A 346 -14.73 5.25 -13.70
N GLU A 347 -15.94 5.18 -14.25
CA GLU A 347 -16.30 5.73 -15.56
C GLU A 347 -16.04 7.24 -15.67
N SER A 348 -16.16 7.98 -14.56
CA SER A 348 -15.97 9.44 -14.49
C SER A 348 -14.52 9.92 -14.42
N ILE A 349 -13.54 9.02 -14.27
CA ILE A 349 -12.13 9.40 -14.22
C ILE A 349 -11.74 10.02 -15.56
N LEU A 350 -11.13 11.21 -15.53
CA LEU A 350 -10.58 11.80 -16.74
C LEU A 350 -9.12 11.39 -16.92
N ILE A 351 -8.75 11.06 -18.15
CA ILE A 351 -7.40 10.66 -18.56
C ILE A 351 -6.99 11.40 -19.84
N PRO A 352 -5.68 11.61 -20.07
CA PRO A 352 -5.21 12.27 -21.27
C PRO A 352 -5.42 11.40 -22.50
N ASN A 353 -6.05 11.96 -23.53
CA ASN A 353 -6.26 11.31 -24.82
C ASN A 353 -5.19 11.77 -25.81
N ALA A 354 -3.97 11.26 -25.65
CA ALA A 354 -2.88 11.56 -26.57
C ALA A 354 -3.16 11.01 -27.98
N ASP A 355 -2.57 11.63 -29.01
CA ASP A 355 -2.65 11.11 -30.38
C ASP A 355 -2.13 9.68 -30.47
N PHE A 356 -2.70 8.87 -31.38
CA PHE A 356 -2.40 7.45 -31.47
C PHE A 356 -0.90 7.14 -31.67
N GLU A 357 -0.18 7.98 -32.42
CA GLU A 357 1.27 7.82 -32.60
C GLU A 357 2.06 8.13 -31.32
N ILE A 358 1.62 9.12 -30.53
CA ILE A 358 2.21 9.41 -29.21
C ILE A 358 1.92 8.27 -28.22
N GLN A 359 0.70 7.70 -28.24
CA GLN A 359 0.38 6.53 -27.43
C GLN A 359 1.34 5.37 -27.73
N LYS A 360 1.61 5.09 -29.02
CA LYS A 360 2.59 4.06 -29.42
C LYS A 360 4.01 4.38 -28.93
N GLN A 361 4.44 5.64 -29.01
CA GLN A 361 5.77 6.05 -28.53
C GLN A 361 5.91 5.84 -27.02
N ILE A 362 4.90 6.27 -26.24
CA ILE A 362 4.84 6.04 -24.80
C ILE A 362 4.91 4.54 -24.49
N VAL A 363 4.07 3.74 -25.15
CA VAL A 363 4.05 2.29 -24.96
C VAL A 363 5.42 1.67 -25.28
N ALA A 364 6.03 2.04 -26.41
CA ALA A 364 7.32 1.49 -26.82
C ALA A 364 8.47 1.86 -25.85
N GLU A 365 8.50 3.08 -25.31
CA GLU A 365 9.51 3.46 -24.30
C GLU A 365 9.24 2.78 -22.95
N CYS A 366 7.99 2.77 -22.47
CA CYS A 366 7.64 2.09 -21.22
C CYS A 366 7.86 0.58 -21.28
N GLU A 367 7.63 -0.07 -22.41
CA GLU A 367 7.88 -1.52 -22.58
C GLU A 367 9.37 -1.88 -22.46
N LYS A 368 10.27 -1.02 -22.96
CA LYS A 368 11.72 -1.22 -22.78
C LYS A 368 12.10 -1.16 -21.30
N VAL A 369 11.57 -0.19 -20.57
CA VAL A 369 11.81 -0.06 -19.11
C VAL A 369 11.22 -1.25 -18.36
N GLU A 370 10.02 -1.70 -18.75
CA GLU A 370 9.34 -2.84 -18.16
C GLU A 370 10.07 -4.17 -18.40
N GLU A 371 10.73 -4.35 -19.55
CA GLU A 371 11.58 -5.51 -19.83
C GLU A 371 12.78 -5.59 -18.86
N GLN A 372 13.41 -4.44 -18.61
CA GLN A 372 14.51 -4.34 -17.64
C GLN A 372 14.01 -4.60 -16.22
N TYR A 373 12.86 -4.04 -15.84
CA TYR A 373 12.23 -4.26 -14.54
C TYR A 373 11.97 -5.76 -14.32
N ASN A 374 11.40 -6.45 -15.31
CA ASN A 374 11.15 -7.89 -15.23
C ASN A 374 12.42 -8.71 -15.11
N THR A 375 13.44 -8.38 -15.90
CA THR A 375 14.72 -9.08 -15.88
C THR A 375 15.37 -8.98 -14.51
N ILE A 376 15.34 -7.79 -13.89
CA ILE A 376 15.84 -7.58 -12.54
C ILE A 376 14.99 -8.32 -11.51
N ARG A 377 13.65 -8.25 -11.60
CA ARG A 377 12.75 -8.96 -10.68
C ARG A 377 13.02 -10.47 -10.67
N MET A 378 13.16 -11.08 -11.86
CA MET A 378 13.52 -12.50 -11.98
C MET A 378 14.93 -12.78 -11.44
N SER A 379 15.86 -11.85 -11.61
CA SER A 379 17.22 -11.99 -11.07
C SER A 379 17.20 -12.00 -9.53
N VAL A 380 16.39 -11.15 -8.90
CA VAL A 380 16.20 -11.15 -7.44
C VAL A 380 15.68 -12.50 -6.96
N GLU A 381 14.69 -13.08 -7.64
CA GLU A 381 14.15 -14.42 -7.32
C GLU A 381 15.24 -15.51 -7.45
N GLU A 382 16.06 -15.47 -8.50
CA GLU A 382 17.17 -16.41 -8.67
C GLU A 382 18.28 -16.23 -7.63
N TYR A 383 18.61 -14.99 -7.23
CA TYR A 383 19.55 -14.75 -6.13
C TYR A 383 19.01 -15.24 -4.78
N GLN A 384 17.71 -15.13 -4.53
CA GLN A 384 17.09 -15.75 -3.34
C GLN A 384 17.20 -17.28 -3.38
N ASN A 385 17.02 -17.90 -4.56
CA ASN A 385 17.24 -19.33 -4.74
C ASN A 385 18.73 -19.71 -4.58
N LEU A 386 19.65 -18.83 -4.95
CA LEU A 386 21.08 -19.02 -4.74
C LEU A 386 21.42 -19.11 -3.25
N ILE A 387 20.84 -18.24 -2.40
CA ILE A 387 21.02 -18.30 -0.94
C ILE A 387 20.58 -19.68 -0.39
N LYS A 388 19.41 -20.17 -0.82
CA LYS A 388 18.92 -21.51 -0.43
C LYS A 388 19.89 -22.60 -0.89
N THR A 389 20.43 -22.47 -2.10
CA THR A 389 21.38 -23.43 -2.67
C THR A 389 22.71 -23.45 -1.92
N ILE A 390 23.22 -22.29 -1.50
CA ILE A 390 24.42 -22.18 -0.64
C ILE A 390 24.18 -22.95 0.66
N LEU A 391 23.06 -22.69 1.34
CA LEU A 391 22.71 -23.36 2.58
C LEU A 391 22.57 -24.88 2.39
N GLN A 392 21.94 -25.32 1.29
CA GLN A 392 21.77 -26.74 0.99
C GLN A 392 23.10 -27.42 0.69
N LYS A 393 23.94 -26.83 -0.18
CA LYS A 393 25.27 -27.37 -0.52
C LYS A 393 26.19 -27.48 0.68
N CYS A 394 26.10 -26.55 1.62
CA CYS A 394 26.85 -26.59 2.88
C CYS A 394 26.24 -27.54 3.93
N GLY A 395 25.16 -28.26 3.61
CA GLY A 395 24.51 -29.21 4.52
C GLY A 395 23.77 -28.55 5.68
N ILE A 396 23.30 -27.32 5.50
CA ILE A 396 22.62 -26.52 6.53
C ILE A 396 21.11 -26.79 6.51
N ILE A 397 20.52 -26.82 5.30
CA ILE A 397 19.10 -27.07 5.08
C ILE A 397 18.88 -28.33 4.23
N ASP A 398 17.73 -28.96 4.44
CA ASP A 398 17.21 -30.06 3.61
C ASP A 398 15.71 -29.83 3.46
N ASP A 399 15.36 -28.96 2.51
CA ASP A 399 13.97 -28.57 2.22
C ASP A 399 13.37 -29.37 1.05
N GLY A 400 14.08 -30.38 0.55
CA GLY A 400 13.67 -31.17 -0.62
C GLY A 400 13.64 -30.37 -1.93
N GLY A 401 14.08 -29.11 -1.92
CA GLY A 401 14.21 -28.30 -3.13
C GLY A 401 15.39 -28.83 -3.94
N GLY A 402 15.12 -29.41 -5.11
CA GLY A 402 16.15 -29.86 -6.04
C GLY A 402 16.87 -28.68 -6.72
N TYR A 403 17.39 -27.72 -5.95
CA TYR A 403 18.07 -26.55 -6.47
C TYR A 403 19.43 -26.96 -7.02
N GLU A 404 19.57 -26.88 -8.35
CA GLU A 404 20.85 -27.15 -8.99
C GLU A 404 21.63 -25.84 -9.14
N LEU A 405 22.77 -25.72 -8.43
CA LEU A 405 23.58 -24.50 -8.43
C LEU A 405 23.95 -24.06 -9.85
N ASN A 406 24.32 -25.00 -10.72
CA ASN A 406 24.71 -24.67 -12.09
C ASN A 406 23.53 -24.08 -12.88
N SER A 407 22.32 -24.63 -12.70
CA SER A 407 21.10 -24.11 -13.34
C SER A 407 20.78 -22.68 -12.89
N ILE A 408 20.88 -22.39 -11.59
CA ILE A 408 20.68 -21.02 -11.06
C ILE A 408 21.72 -20.05 -11.63
N LEU A 409 22.98 -20.46 -11.68
CA LEU A 409 24.06 -19.63 -12.24
C LEU A 409 23.87 -19.37 -13.74
N GLU A 410 23.46 -20.38 -14.51
CA GLU A 410 23.13 -20.24 -15.94
C GLU A 410 21.93 -19.30 -16.15
N ASN A 411 20.89 -19.40 -15.32
CA ASN A 411 19.74 -18.50 -15.35
C ASN A 411 20.15 -17.06 -15.05
N LEU A 412 20.96 -16.84 -14.01
CA LEU A 412 21.47 -15.52 -13.65
C LEU A 412 22.30 -14.92 -14.79
N GLN A 413 23.21 -15.68 -15.41
CA GLN A 413 23.98 -15.22 -16.58
C GLN A 413 23.08 -14.85 -17.76
N LYS A 414 22.05 -15.68 -18.02
CA LYS A 414 21.09 -15.41 -19.09
C LYS A 414 20.27 -14.14 -18.83
N LEU A 415 19.84 -13.92 -17.59
CA LEU A 415 19.11 -12.70 -17.21
C LEU A 415 20.02 -11.48 -17.31
N GLU A 416 21.24 -11.57 -16.79
CA GLU A 416 22.25 -10.52 -16.87
C GLU A 416 22.55 -10.10 -18.31
N SER A 417 22.61 -11.04 -19.26
CA SER A 417 22.82 -10.75 -20.68
C SER A 417 21.71 -9.92 -21.34
N LYS A 418 20.53 -9.84 -20.72
CA LYS A 418 19.38 -9.04 -21.20
C LYS A 418 19.34 -7.65 -20.58
N LEU A 419 20.21 -7.36 -19.62
CA LEU A 419 20.23 -6.07 -18.95
C LEU A 419 20.88 -5.00 -19.84
N ASP A 420 20.19 -3.87 -20.00
CA ASP A 420 20.76 -2.67 -20.60
C ASP A 420 21.52 -1.90 -19.53
N PHE A 421 22.81 -2.20 -19.42
CA PHE A 421 23.71 -1.56 -18.47
C PHE A 421 23.86 -0.05 -18.70
N ASN A 422 23.67 0.45 -19.93
CA ASN A 422 23.76 1.90 -20.19
C ASN A 422 22.55 2.62 -19.58
N LEU A 423 21.35 2.06 -19.75
CA LEU A 423 20.14 2.58 -19.12
C LEU A 423 20.24 2.52 -17.58
N LEU A 424 20.70 1.40 -17.02
CA LEU A 424 20.85 1.27 -15.57
C LEU A 424 21.89 2.24 -15.00
N LEU A 425 22.94 2.57 -15.76
CA LEU A 425 23.94 3.56 -15.39
C LEU A 425 23.37 4.97 -15.46
N SER A 426 22.62 5.33 -16.50
CA SER A 426 22.03 6.67 -16.62
C SER A 426 21.06 6.98 -15.48
N LEU A 427 20.29 5.98 -15.02
CA LEU A 427 19.40 6.12 -13.86
C LEU A 427 20.14 6.44 -12.56
N ILE A 428 21.41 6.00 -12.42
CA ILE A 428 22.27 6.37 -11.28
C ILE A 428 22.74 7.81 -11.43
N GLU A 429 23.21 8.18 -12.62
CA GLU A 429 23.80 9.50 -12.87
C GLU A 429 22.75 10.61 -12.75
N GLU A 430 21.50 10.36 -13.11
CA GLU A 430 20.42 11.35 -12.93
C GLU A 430 20.00 11.59 -11.48
N GLN A 431 20.23 10.65 -10.55
CA GLN A 431 20.05 10.94 -9.11
C GLN A 431 21.06 11.98 -8.61
N ILE A 432 22.23 12.07 -9.25
CA ILE A 432 23.33 12.98 -8.85
C ILE A 432 22.95 14.44 -9.15
N SER A 433 22.27 14.69 -10.28
CA SER A 433 21.94 16.06 -10.70
C SER A 433 20.82 16.73 -9.90
N HIS A 434 20.00 15.96 -9.17
CA HIS A 434 18.83 16.47 -8.42
C HIS A 434 19.08 16.62 -6.92
N SER A 435 20.20 16.11 -6.39
CA SER A 435 20.61 16.37 -5.01
C SER A 435 21.52 17.60 -4.96
N GLU A 436 20.95 18.79 -4.78
CA GLU A 436 21.75 19.96 -4.40
C GLU A 436 22.46 19.65 -3.07
N VAL A 437 23.79 19.54 -3.10
CA VAL A 437 24.80 19.92 -2.07
C VAL A 437 26.13 19.16 -2.32
N LEU A 438 27.18 19.94 -2.58
CA LEU A 438 28.63 19.70 -2.45
C LEU A 438 29.11 18.35 -1.84
N VAL A 439 28.95 17.21 -2.54
CA VAL A 439 29.76 15.98 -2.36
C VAL A 439 29.84 15.19 -3.69
N GLU A 440 30.16 15.85 -4.81
CA GLU A 440 29.90 15.29 -6.15
C GLU A 440 30.95 14.27 -6.66
N GLU A 441 32.22 14.35 -6.27
CA GLU A 441 33.23 13.44 -6.83
C GLU A 441 33.34 12.09 -6.12
N THR A 442 33.28 12.08 -4.78
CA THR A 442 33.47 10.86 -3.99
C THR A 442 32.28 9.91 -4.13
N GLN A 443 31.05 10.44 -4.05
CA GLN A 443 29.85 9.63 -4.21
C GLN A 443 29.67 9.11 -5.65
N SER A 444 30.08 9.88 -6.66
CA SER A 444 30.06 9.42 -8.05
C SER A 444 31.05 8.28 -8.28
N LYS A 445 32.25 8.34 -7.67
CA LYS A 445 33.24 7.26 -7.72
C LYS A 445 32.77 6.00 -6.99
N GLU A 446 32.23 6.13 -5.79
CA GLU A 446 31.70 5.00 -4.99
C GLU A 446 30.56 4.29 -5.74
N ARG A 447 29.58 5.03 -6.28
CA ARG A 447 28.46 4.41 -7.02
C ARG A 447 28.86 3.81 -8.36
N LYS A 448 29.89 4.34 -9.04
CA LYS A 448 30.49 3.70 -10.23
C LYS A 448 31.23 2.41 -9.86
N GLN A 449 31.85 2.36 -8.69
CA GLN A 449 32.41 1.11 -8.15
C GLN A 449 31.31 0.11 -7.84
N ASP A 450 30.21 0.52 -7.20
CA ASP A 450 29.05 -0.34 -6.93
C ASP A 450 28.44 -0.91 -8.23
N PHE A 451 28.34 -0.09 -9.28
CA PHE A 451 27.86 -0.55 -10.58
C PHE A 451 28.81 -1.54 -11.25
N ASN A 452 30.11 -1.32 -11.14
CA ASN A 452 31.11 -2.29 -11.64
C ASN A 452 31.11 -3.58 -10.81
N ALA A 453 30.88 -3.50 -9.50
CA ALA A 453 30.72 -4.66 -8.63
C ALA A 453 29.47 -5.45 -9.05
N PHE A 454 28.34 -4.77 -9.28
CA PHE A 454 27.11 -5.36 -9.82
C PHE A 454 27.35 -6.12 -11.13
N LYS A 455 27.99 -5.46 -12.11
CA LYS A 455 28.28 -6.04 -13.44
C LYS A 455 29.22 -7.25 -13.40
N ASN A 456 30.05 -7.36 -12.36
CA ASN A 456 30.98 -8.48 -12.22
C ASN A 456 30.53 -9.50 -11.17
N PHE A 457 29.37 -9.27 -10.53
CA PHE A 457 28.93 -10.05 -9.38
C PHE A 457 28.77 -11.53 -9.71
N SER A 458 28.17 -11.84 -10.87
CA SER A 458 27.99 -13.23 -11.34
C SER A 458 29.30 -14.00 -11.43
N LYS A 459 30.38 -13.34 -11.87
CA LYS A 459 31.72 -13.94 -11.92
C LYS A 459 32.32 -14.09 -10.52
N THR A 460 32.23 -13.04 -9.69
CA THR A 460 32.74 -13.07 -8.31
C THR A 460 32.06 -14.16 -7.49
N ILE A 461 30.73 -14.28 -7.57
CA ILE A 461 29.98 -15.28 -6.80
C ILE A 461 30.30 -16.69 -7.30
N GLN A 462 30.50 -16.90 -8.62
CA GLN A 462 30.95 -18.19 -9.14
C GLN A 462 32.28 -18.65 -8.54
N GLU A 463 33.26 -17.74 -8.45
CA GLU A 463 34.57 -18.03 -7.85
C GLU A 463 34.41 -18.36 -6.34
N LEU A 464 33.61 -17.57 -5.61
CA LEU A 464 33.36 -17.79 -4.19
C LEU A 464 32.62 -19.12 -3.92
N LEU A 465 31.67 -19.49 -4.77
CA LEU A 465 30.90 -20.72 -4.65
C LEU A 465 31.75 -21.97 -4.80
N GLN A 466 32.86 -21.92 -5.55
CA GLN A 466 33.84 -23.01 -5.62
C GLN A 466 34.57 -23.23 -4.30
N THR A 467 34.59 -22.22 -3.44
CA THR A 467 35.23 -22.28 -2.12
C THR A 467 34.28 -22.74 -1.01
N LEU A 468 33.01 -23.03 -1.32
CA LEU A 468 32.05 -23.52 -0.35
C LEU A 468 32.53 -24.83 0.27
N SER A 469 32.44 -24.90 1.59
CA SER A 469 32.81 -26.09 2.33
C SER A 469 31.79 -27.19 2.09
N THR A 470 32.26 -28.36 1.69
CA THR A 470 31.43 -29.56 1.63
C THR A 470 31.16 -30.06 3.04
N PRO A 471 29.91 -30.41 3.39
CA PRO A 471 29.62 -31.01 4.67
C PRO A 471 30.35 -32.36 4.83
N PRO A 472 30.62 -32.80 6.06
CA PRO A 472 31.10 -34.16 6.31
C PRO A 472 30.14 -35.20 5.71
N LYS A 473 30.65 -36.41 5.44
CA LYS A 473 29.87 -37.50 4.84
C LYS A 473 28.58 -37.82 5.61
N ASP A 474 28.63 -37.74 6.94
CA ASP A 474 27.48 -38.00 7.83
C ASP A 474 26.72 -36.71 8.21
N GLY A 475 27.02 -35.60 7.56
CA GLY A 475 26.52 -34.27 7.88
C GLY A 475 27.20 -33.61 9.07
N TRP A 476 26.83 -32.36 9.34
CA TRP A 476 27.31 -31.65 10.53
C TRP A 476 26.65 -32.19 11.79
N LYS A 477 27.39 -32.17 12.90
CA LYS A 477 26.81 -32.38 14.23
C LYS A 477 25.66 -31.40 14.43
N ARG A 478 24.50 -31.91 14.85
CA ARG A 478 23.35 -31.06 15.16
C ARG A 478 23.28 -30.75 16.65
N ILE A 479 22.83 -29.55 17.00
CA ILE A 479 22.53 -29.14 18.37
C ILE A 479 21.05 -28.77 18.49
N SER A 480 20.46 -29.03 19.65
CA SER A 480 19.13 -28.49 19.99
C SER A 480 19.25 -27.01 20.33
N LEU A 481 18.22 -26.22 20.00
CA LEU A 481 18.18 -24.80 20.38
C LEU A 481 18.07 -24.58 21.90
N LYS A 482 17.73 -25.61 22.67
CA LYS A 482 17.78 -25.60 24.13
C LYS A 482 19.20 -25.70 24.70
N ASN A 483 20.22 -25.93 23.86
CA ASN A 483 21.59 -26.06 24.34
C ASN A 483 22.15 -24.70 24.76
N GLU A 484 22.12 -24.44 26.08
CA GLU A 484 22.57 -23.21 26.72
C GLU A 484 24.05 -22.86 26.51
N GLN A 485 24.86 -23.83 26.07
CA GLN A 485 26.26 -23.59 25.67
C GLN A 485 26.34 -22.63 24.47
N TYR A 486 25.43 -22.79 23.50
CA TYR A 486 25.49 -22.08 22.22
C TYR A 486 24.40 -21.04 22.06
N ILE A 487 23.26 -21.19 22.75
CA ILE A 487 22.07 -20.37 22.54
C ILE A 487 21.42 -20.03 23.88
N GLU A 488 21.02 -18.78 24.04
CA GLU A 488 20.13 -18.37 25.12
C GLU A 488 18.81 -17.85 24.56
N LEU A 489 17.71 -18.44 25.03
CA LEU A 489 16.36 -18.09 24.61
C LEU A 489 15.73 -17.15 25.63
N ASN A 490 15.18 -16.03 25.16
CA ASN A 490 14.53 -15.01 25.97
C ASN A 490 15.40 -14.56 27.18
N PRO A 491 16.57 -13.93 26.91
CA PRO A 491 17.54 -13.54 27.93
C PRO A 491 16.92 -12.64 29.01
N SER A 492 17.46 -12.76 30.22
CA SER A 492 16.86 -12.11 31.39
C SER A 492 17.28 -10.65 31.52
N LYS A 493 16.32 -9.79 31.87
CA LYS A 493 16.57 -8.38 32.26
C LYS A 493 17.47 -8.21 33.49
N LYS A 494 17.88 -9.29 34.15
CA LYS A 494 18.87 -9.24 35.25
C LYS A 494 20.22 -8.68 34.78
N GLU A 495 20.58 -8.86 33.52
CA GLU A 495 21.83 -8.34 32.92
C GLU A 495 21.97 -6.82 33.03
N ILE A 496 20.83 -6.12 32.96
CA ILE A 496 20.75 -4.66 32.99
C ILE A 496 20.28 -4.14 34.36
N SER A 497 20.32 -4.97 35.41
CA SER A 497 19.87 -4.62 36.78
C SER A 497 20.60 -3.44 37.40
N LYS A 498 21.86 -3.20 37.00
CA LYS A 498 22.73 -2.18 37.56
C LYS A 498 22.94 -0.96 36.66
N LEU A 499 22.29 -0.92 35.50
CA LEU A 499 22.42 0.19 34.57
C LEU A 499 21.57 1.38 35.03
N ASP A 500 22.04 2.58 34.69
CA ASP A 500 21.34 3.85 34.96
C ASP A 500 19.94 3.83 34.32
N GLU A 501 18.92 4.12 35.12
CA GLU A 501 17.52 4.15 34.68
C GLU A 501 17.25 5.24 33.63
N ASN A 502 18.09 6.27 33.56
CA ASN A 502 17.98 7.35 32.56
C ASN A 502 18.79 7.08 31.28
N MET A 503 19.54 5.97 31.22
CA MET A 503 20.28 5.58 30.01
C MET A 503 19.31 5.45 28.84
N LEU A 504 19.63 6.09 27.71
CA LEU A 504 18.87 5.92 26.48
C LEU A 504 19.13 4.54 25.88
N VAL A 505 18.06 3.88 25.45
CA VAL A 505 18.09 2.57 24.80
C VAL A 505 17.15 2.58 23.61
N SER A 506 17.36 1.67 22.67
CA SER A 506 16.46 1.57 21.51
C SER A 506 15.16 0.88 21.89
N PHE A 507 14.05 1.43 21.40
CA PHE A 507 12.74 0.82 21.47
C PHE A 507 12.23 0.49 20.06
N ILE A 508 11.85 -0.78 19.88
CA ILE A 508 11.48 -1.37 18.60
C ILE A 508 10.03 -1.84 18.67
N GLU A 509 9.15 -1.18 17.92
CA GLU A 509 7.76 -1.59 17.80
C GLU A 509 7.62 -2.81 16.89
N MET A 510 6.54 -3.57 17.07
CA MET A 510 6.23 -4.71 16.19
C MET A 510 6.08 -4.26 14.73
N ALA A 511 5.56 -3.05 14.49
CA ALA A 511 5.44 -2.49 13.14
C ALA A 511 6.81 -2.29 12.48
N SER A 512 7.84 -1.94 13.26
CA SER A 512 9.19 -1.64 12.80
C SER A 512 10.04 -2.86 12.47
N VAL A 513 9.59 -4.07 12.81
CA VAL A 513 10.27 -5.31 12.42
C VAL A 513 9.76 -5.76 11.05
N SER A 514 10.67 -5.89 10.08
CA SER A 514 10.36 -6.35 8.73
C SER A 514 10.10 -7.86 8.67
N ASP A 515 9.57 -8.31 7.54
CA ASP A 515 9.49 -9.72 7.13
C ASP A 515 10.76 -10.20 6.39
N LYS A 516 11.76 -9.32 6.25
CA LYS A 516 13.02 -9.52 5.54
C LYS A 516 14.24 -9.67 6.46
N GLY A 517 14.06 -9.68 7.78
CA GLY A 517 15.17 -9.93 8.72
C GLY A 517 15.89 -8.70 9.26
N TYR A 518 15.36 -7.50 9.06
CA TYR A 518 15.94 -6.25 9.60
C TYR A 518 14.93 -5.38 10.34
N ILE A 519 15.44 -4.45 11.16
CA ILE A 519 14.68 -3.41 11.86
C ILE A 519 14.60 -2.16 10.98
N GLN A 520 13.39 -1.76 10.58
CA GLN A 520 13.14 -0.59 9.73
C GLN A 520 13.35 0.73 10.45
N SER A 521 12.90 0.82 11.70
CA SER A 521 12.98 2.03 12.50
C SER A 521 13.15 1.71 13.98
N LYS A 522 13.77 2.62 14.70
CA LYS A 522 13.95 2.56 16.15
C LYS A 522 13.76 3.95 16.73
N ILE A 523 13.24 4.03 17.95
CA ILE A 523 13.17 5.28 18.71
C ILE A 523 13.94 5.13 20.00
N ASP A 524 14.59 6.19 20.46
CA ASP A 524 15.27 6.16 21.74
C ASP A 524 14.31 6.46 22.89
N ARG A 525 14.43 5.67 23.96
CA ARG A 525 13.63 5.76 25.18
C ARG A 525 14.57 5.68 26.37
N SER A 526 14.20 6.29 27.50
CA SER A 526 14.92 6.03 28.75
C SER A 526 14.71 4.59 29.21
N LEU A 527 15.71 3.98 29.84
CA LEU A 527 15.64 2.61 30.31
C LEU A 527 14.43 2.39 31.26
N ASN A 528 14.14 3.34 32.15
CA ASN A 528 13.01 3.29 33.07
C ASN A 528 11.66 3.09 32.36
N GLU A 529 11.44 3.79 31.24
CA GLU A 529 10.19 3.71 30.47
C GLU A 529 9.92 2.32 29.91
N VAL A 530 10.97 1.61 29.49
CA VAL A 530 10.84 0.35 28.74
C VAL A 530 11.18 -0.88 29.58
N ARG A 531 11.76 -0.70 30.77
CA ARG A 531 12.17 -1.79 31.65
C ARG A 531 11.02 -2.70 32.05
N LYS A 532 9.81 -2.17 32.20
CA LYS A 532 8.58 -2.92 32.53
C LYS A 532 7.69 -3.07 31.29
N GLY A 533 7.06 -4.24 31.13
CA GLY A 533 6.07 -4.46 30.07
C GLY A 533 6.60 -4.68 28.65
N TYR A 534 7.92 -4.78 28.46
CA TYR A 534 8.54 -5.02 27.14
C TYR A 534 9.58 -6.15 27.18
N THR A 535 9.95 -6.69 26.01
CA THR A 535 10.98 -7.72 25.87
C THR A 535 12.35 -7.07 25.71
N TYR A 536 13.35 -7.55 26.44
CA TYR A 536 14.74 -7.07 26.37
C TYR A 536 15.56 -7.89 25.38
N PHE A 537 16.47 -7.23 24.69
CA PHE A 537 17.47 -7.83 23.80
C PHE A 537 18.68 -6.89 23.66
N ILE A 538 19.78 -7.39 23.11
CA ILE A 538 21.00 -6.61 22.84
C ILE A 538 21.40 -6.70 21.37
N GLU A 539 22.47 -6.00 21.03
CA GLU A 539 23.08 -6.05 19.71
C GLU A 539 23.35 -7.50 19.26
N ASN A 540 22.98 -7.81 18.02
CA ASN A 540 23.05 -9.15 17.40
C ASN A 540 22.07 -10.22 17.93
N ASP A 541 21.18 -9.90 18.87
CA ASP A 541 20.09 -10.81 19.21
C ASP A 541 19.10 -10.94 18.04
N ILE A 542 18.51 -12.12 17.87
CA ILE A 542 17.48 -12.38 16.87
C ILE A 542 16.11 -12.21 17.50
N LEU A 543 15.25 -11.41 16.88
CA LEU A 543 13.86 -11.21 17.24
C LEU A 543 12.98 -12.01 16.28
N ILE A 544 12.06 -12.82 16.80
CA ILE A 544 11.03 -13.49 15.99
C ILE A 544 9.66 -13.21 16.61
N ALA A 545 8.73 -12.66 15.81
CA ALA A 545 7.36 -12.44 16.26
C ALA A 545 6.68 -13.79 16.58
N LYS A 546 5.93 -13.86 17.69
CA LYS A 546 5.27 -15.11 18.12
C LYS A 546 3.76 -15.12 17.95
N ILE A 547 3.12 -14.00 17.61
CA ILE A 547 1.65 -13.83 17.55
C ILE A 547 1.12 -13.72 16.10
N THR A 548 -0.10 -14.19 15.85
CA THR A 548 -0.85 -13.97 14.59
C THR A 548 -1.22 -12.48 14.40
N PRO A 549 -1.16 -11.92 13.18
CA PRO A 549 -0.62 -12.51 11.95
C PRO A 549 0.90 -12.29 11.79
N CYS A 550 1.54 -11.61 12.74
CA CYS A 550 2.94 -11.16 12.62
C CYS A 550 3.93 -12.31 12.43
N MET A 551 3.75 -13.43 13.15
CA MET A 551 4.58 -14.63 13.01
C MET A 551 4.40 -15.27 11.63
N GLU A 552 3.15 -15.44 11.19
CA GLU A 552 2.83 -16.04 9.89
C GLU A 552 3.35 -15.18 8.74
N ASN A 553 3.28 -13.85 8.89
CA ASN A 553 3.87 -12.88 7.97
C ASN A 553 5.40 -12.83 8.03
N GLY A 554 6.03 -13.53 8.98
CA GLY A 554 7.49 -13.64 9.03
C GLY A 554 8.23 -12.52 9.71
N LYS A 555 7.56 -11.71 10.54
CA LYS A 555 8.23 -10.59 11.21
C LYS A 555 9.38 -11.10 12.09
N CYS A 556 10.60 -10.83 11.66
CA CYS A 556 11.83 -11.21 12.34
C CYS A 556 12.96 -10.23 12.01
N ALA A 557 13.96 -10.14 12.88
CA ALA A 557 15.15 -9.35 12.62
C ALA A 557 16.36 -9.80 13.42
N ILE A 558 17.56 -9.54 12.89
CA ILE A 558 18.75 -9.41 13.73
C ILE A 558 18.80 -7.97 14.24
N ALA A 559 18.93 -7.78 15.55
CA ALA A 559 19.12 -6.47 16.14
C ALA A 559 20.48 -5.93 15.71
N LYS A 560 20.46 -4.79 14.99
CA LYS A 560 21.65 -4.09 14.49
C LYS A 560 21.56 -2.60 14.83
N ASN A 561 22.68 -2.00 15.21
CA ASN A 561 22.83 -0.56 15.46
C ASN A 561 21.90 -0.07 16.58
N LEU A 562 21.90 -0.75 17.72
CA LEU A 562 21.10 -0.34 18.89
C LEU A 562 21.79 0.78 19.67
N THR A 563 21.00 1.71 20.17
CA THR A 563 21.46 2.77 21.09
C THR A 563 21.96 2.12 22.38
N ASN A 564 23.22 2.38 22.71
CA ASN A 564 23.95 1.74 23.81
C ASN A 564 23.92 0.20 23.77
N ASN A 565 23.82 -0.40 22.58
CA ASN A 565 23.75 -1.84 22.35
C ASN A 565 22.55 -2.55 23.04
N ILE A 566 21.55 -1.80 23.50
CA ILE A 566 20.41 -2.32 24.26
C ILE A 566 19.11 -1.97 23.56
N GLY A 567 18.24 -2.97 23.47
CA GLY A 567 16.94 -2.86 22.84
C GLY A 567 15.80 -3.37 23.71
N PHE A 568 14.66 -2.73 23.56
CA PHE A 568 13.39 -3.20 24.09
C PHE A 568 12.33 -3.22 22.99
N GLY A 569 11.38 -4.15 23.07
CA GLY A 569 10.33 -4.24 22.09
C GLY A 569 9.10 -4.98 22.60
N SER A 570 8.18 -5.29 21.69
CA SER A 570 6.93 -5.96 22.04
C SER A 570 7.15 -7.24 22.88
N THR A 571 6.24 -7.48 23.83
CA THR A 571 6.17 -8.76 24.57
C THR A 571 5.87 -9.95 23.66
N GLU A 572 5.48 -9.68 22.41
CA GLU A 572 5.18 -10.67 21.38
C GLU A 572 6.39 -11.09 20.54
N PHE A 573 7.61 -10.83 21.00
CA PHE A 573 8.84 -11.43 20.46
C PHE A 573 9.28 -12.65 21.28
N HIS A 574 9.90 -13.60 20.58
CA HIS A 574 10.92 -14.49 21.12
C HIS A 574 12.29 -13.93 20.76
N ILE A 575 13.23 -14.03 21.68
CA ILE A 575 14.60 -13.56 21.49
C ILE A 575 15.55 -14.75 21.50
N PHE A 576 16.48 -14.78 20.56
CA PHE A 576 17.53 -15.78 20.46
C PHE A 576 18.89 -15.10 20.49
N ARG A 577 19.70 -15.43 21.48
CA ARG A 577 21.06 -14.94 21.62
C ARG A 577 22.04 -16.05 21.29
N ALA A 578 22.83 -15.84 20.24
CA ALA A 578 23.96 -16.72 19.96
C ALA A 578 25.09 -16.48 20.98
N LYS A 579 25.74 -17.57 21.41
CA LYS A 579 26.88 -17.58 22.33
C LYS A 579 28.12 -18.09 21.61
N THR A 580 29.23 -18.18 22.35
CA THR A 580 30.52 -18.66 21.86
C THR A 580 30.40 -19.94 21.03
N GLY A 581 30.95 -19.91 19.82
CA GLY A 581 30.95 -21.03 18.88
C GLY A 581 29.74 -21.08 17.94
N LEU A 582 28.81 -20.12 18.04
CA LEU A 582 27.70 -19.97 17.13
C LEU A 582 27.60 -18.51 16.67
N ASP A 583 27.59 -18.30 15.35
CA ASP A 583 27.37 -16.98 14.76
C ASP A 583 25.87 -16.62 14.74
N SER A 584 25.56 -15.35 15.03
CA SER A 584 24.18 -14.86 15.09
C SER A 584 23.49 -14.85 13.72
N SER A 585 24.19 -14.46 12.66
CA SER A 585 23.63 -14.45 11.30
C SER A 585 23.42 -15.87 10.80
N PHE A 586 24.35 -16.78 11.09
CA PHE A 586 24.20 -18.20 10.81
C PHE A 586 22.99 -18.80 11.53
N LEU A 587 22.80 -18.51 12.83
CA LEU A 587 21.61 -18.91 13.56
C LEU A 587 20.34 -18.32 12.92
N PHE A 588 20.36 -17.06 12.52
CA PHE A 588 19.25 -16.40 11.84
C PHE A 588 18.83 -17.12 10.55
N TYR A 589 19.77 -17.46 9.66
CA TYR A 589 19.46 -18.21 8.44
C TYR A 589 18.91 -19.61 8.70
N ASN A 590 19.30 -20.25 9.80
CA ASN A 590 18.71 -21.52 10.22
C ASN A 590 17.27 -21.37 10.71
N LEU A 591 16.93 -20.26 11.37
CA LEU A 591 15.59 -20.03 11.93
C LEU A 591 14.62 -19.42 10.91
N ASN A 592 15.10 -18.53 10.04
CA ASN A 592 14.29 -17.80 9.08
C ASN A 592 14.07 -18.60 7.78
N GLN A 593 13.64 -19.85 7.93
CA GLN A 593 13.27 -20.71 6.80
C GLN A 593 11.75 -20.81 6.69
N GLN A 594 11.24 -20.90 5.45
CA GLN A 594 9.80 -21.03 5.18
C GLN A 594 9.21 -22.28 5.85
N ASN A 595 9.88 -23.43 5.76
CA ASN A 595 9.44 -24.68 6.40
C ASN A 595 9.37 -24.57 7.94
N ILE A 596 10.26 -23.83 8.58
CA ILE A 596 10.24 -23.56 10.03
C ILE A 596 9.05 -22.67 10.36
N ARG A 597 8.78 -21.64 9.55
CA ARG A 597 7.64 -20.74 9.70
C ARG A 597 6.31 -21.47 9.56
N GLU A 598 6.17 -22.34 8.57
CA GLU A 598 4.98 -23.18 8.37
C GLU A 598 4.75 -24.13 9.55
N LYS A 599 5.81 -24.81 10.02
CA LYS A 599 5.75 -25.66 11.23
C LYS A 599 5.40 -24.85 12.48
N ALA A 600 5.93 -23.63 12.61
CA ALA A 600 5.62 -22.73 13.71
C ALA A 600 4.13 -22.31 13.68
N ALA A 601 3.58 -22.00 12.51
CA ALA A 601 2.16 -21.68 12.32
C ALA A 601 1.25 -22.83 12.77
N LEU A 602 1.61 -24.06 12.41
CA LEU A 602 0.88 -25.26 12.85
C LEU A 602 0.97 -25.52 14.36
N ALA A 603 2.07 -25.10 15.00
CA ALA A 603 2.29 -25.23 16.43
C ALA A 603 1.62 -24.12 17.27
N MET A 604 0.94 -23.15 16.64
CA MET A 604 0.33 -22.04 17.36
C MET A 604 -0.84 -22.48 18.25
N THR A 605 -0.87 -21.97 19.47
CA THR A 605 -1.93 -22.26 20.46
C THR A 605 -2.68 -20.99 20.87
N GLY A 606 -3.93 -21.10 21.31
CA GLY A 606 -4.75 -19.96 21.76
C GLY A 606 -6.11 -19.81 21.04
N ALA A 607 -6.86 -18.78 21.42
CA ALA A 607 -8.19 -18.47 20.86
C ALA A 607 -8.09 -17.85 19.45
N SER A 608 -9.17 -18.01 18.65
CA SER A 608 -9.22 -17.55 17.26
C SER A 608 -8.84 -16.07 17.13
N GLY A 609 -7.79 -15.77 16.34
CA GLY A 609 -7.25 -14.42 16.11
C GLY A 609 -6.05 -14.01 16.98
N HIS A 610 -5.82 -14.63 18.15
CA HIS A 610 -4.70 -14.32 19.06
C HIS A 610 -3.89 -15.57 19.42
N LYS A 611 -3.51 -16.34 18.41
CA LYS A 611 -2.68 -17.52 18.62
C LYS A 611 -1.21 -17.13 18.78
N ARG A 612 -0.45 -17.95 19.52
CA ARG A 612 0.99 -17.77 19.75
C ARG A 612 1.78 -19.04 19.52
N VAL A 613 2.97 -18.91 18.95
CA VAL A 613 3.97 -19.98 18.91
C VAL A 613 4.64 -20.08 20.29
N PRO A 614 4.54 -21.20 21.01
CA PRO A 614 5.22 -21.35 22.29
C PRO A 614 6.75 -21.44 22.09
N ILE A 615 7.55 -20.97 23.04
CA ILE A 615 9.03 -21.07 22.93
C ILE A 615 9.51 -22.53 22.85
N SER A 616 8.75 -23.46 23.46
CA SER A 616 9.03 -24.89 23.43
C SER A 616 9.03 -25.48 22.01
N PHE A 617 8.32 -24.86 21.06
CA PHE A 617 8.45 -25.24 19.65
C PHE A 617 9.90 -25.07 19.18
N TYR A 618 10.50 -23.91 19.45
CA TYR A 618 11.87 -23.62 19.06
C TYR A 618 12.88 -24.42 19.86
N GLU A 619 12.70 -24.59 21.18
CA GLU A 619 13.60 -25.40 22.03
C GLU A 619 13.83 -26.81 21.47
N ASN A 620 12.79 -27.40 20.86
CA ASN A 620 12.83 -28.75 20.30
C ASN A 620 13.41 -28.82 18.89
N LEU A 621 13.69 -27.69 18.23
CA LEU A 621 14.36 -27.66 16.93
C LEU A 621 15.83 -28.03 17.09
N THR A 622 16.39 -28.61 16.02
CA THR A 622 17.83 -28.86 15.92
C THR A 622 18.41 -28.20 14.68
N ILE A 623 19.60 -27.63 14.83
CA ILE A 623 20.35 -26.98 13.74
C ILE A 623 21.73 -27.65 13.58
N PRO A 624 22.29 -27.71 12.37
CA PRO A 624 23.68 -28.12 12.19
C PRO A 624 24.63 -27.08 12.78
N LEU A 625 25.73 -27.55 13.36
CA LEU A 625 26.76 -26.74 13.98
C LEU A 625 28.13 -27.03 13.34
N PRO A 626 28.42 -26.46 12.16
CA PRO A 626 29.76 -26.48 11.59
C PRO A 626 30.73 -25.65 12.46
N PRO A 627 32.06 -25.78 12.27
CA PRO A 627 33.04 -24.91 12.92
C PRO A 627 32.75 -23.43 12.66
N LEU A 628 33.06 -22.56 13.62
CA LEU A 628 32.73 -21.13 13.56
C LEU A 628 33.25 -20.46 12.27
N GLU A 629 34.50 -20.75 11.87
CA GLU A 629 35.09 -20.25 10.62
C GLU A 629 34.25 -20.61 9.37
N ILE A 630 33.63 -21.79 9.36
CA ILE A 630 32.77 -22.24 8.27
C ILE A 630 31.42 -21.53 8.33
N GLN A 631 30.87 -21.29 9.53
CA GLN A 631 29.66 -20.48 9.71
C GLN A 631 29.86 -19.07 9.16
N GLU A 632 30.95 -18.41 9.55
CA GLU A 632 31.33 -17.06 9.10
C GLU A 632 31.51 -17.01 7.59
N LYS A 633 32.16 -18.01 6.98
CA LYS A 633 32.31 -18.09 5.52
C LYS A 633 30.98 -18.26 4.79
N ILE A 634 30.06 -19.07 5.33
CA ILE A 634 28.71 -19.22 4.75
C ILE A 634 27.97 -17.88 4.82
N VAL A 635 27.99 -17.24 5.98
CA VAL A 635 27.34 -15.94 6.21
C VAL A 635 27.88 -14.88 5.27
N GLN A 636 29.21 -14.74 5.15
CA GLN A 636 29.84 -13.78 4.23
C GLN A 636 29.37 -13.98 2.77
N ASN A 637 29.28 -15.22 2.30
CA ASN A 637 28.79 -15.50 0.95
C ASN A 637 27.30 -15.13 0.78
N ILE A 638 26.47 -15.38 1.79
CA ILE A 638 25.05 -15.01 1.75
C ILE A 638 24.90 -13.48 1.80
N GLU A 639 25.64 -12.79 2.66
CA GLU A 639 25.61 -11.33 2.78
C GLU A 639 25.98 -10.64 1.46
N LEU A 640 26.94 -11.19 0.70
CA LEU A 640 27.26 -10.70 -0.64
C LEU A 640 26.07 -10.84 -1.61
N VAL A 641 25.34 -11.96 -1.55
CA VAL A 641 24.14 -12.17 -2.38
C VAL A 641 22.99 -11.24 -1.95
N GLU A 642 22.81 -11.02 -0.65
CA GLU A 642 21.82 -10.07 -0.12
C GLU A 642 22.14 -8.63 -0.56
N GLN A 643 23.41 -8.20 -0.52
CA GLN A 643 23.83 -6.89 -1.03
C GLN A 643 23.47 -6.70 -2.51
N GLN A 644 23.66 -7.74 -3.32
CA GLN A 644 23.26 -7.74 -4.73
C GLN A 644 21.73 -7.63 -4.89
N ILE A 645 20.95 -8.35 -4.07
CA ILE A 645 19.49 -8.25 -4.05
C ILE A 645 19.05 -6.82 -3.68
N ASP A 646 19.65 -6.21 -2.67
CA ASP A 646 19.34 -4.85 -2.25
C ASP A 646 19.65 -3.83 -3.35
N PHE A 647 20.81 -3.96 -4.01
CA PHE A 647 21.16 -3.14 -5.17
C PHE A 647 20.11 -3.26 -6.28
N LEU A 648 19.70 -4.50 -6.61
CA LEU A 648 18.69 -4.75 -7.63
C LEU A 648 17.31 -4.19 -7.26
N ASN A 649 16.90 -4.31 -5.99
CA ASN A 649 15.65 -3.72 -5.50
C ASN A 649 15.64 -2.20 -5.66
N LEU A 650 16.77 -1.53 -5.39
CA LEU A 650 16.91 -0.09 -5.65
C LEU A 650 16.74 0.24 -7.14
N LYS A 651 17.24 -0.61 -8.06
CA LYS A 651 17.03 -0.41 -9.51
C LYS A 651 15.58 -0.57 -9.93
N LEU A 652 14.86 -1.52 -9.34
CA LEU A 652 13.42 -1.66 -9.59
C LEU A 652 12.67 -0.37 -9.26
N GLU A 653 12.99 0.28 -8.13
CA GLU A 653 12.38 1.57 -7.76
C GLU A 653 12.71 2.70 -8.75
N LEU A 654 13.94 2.73 -9.28
CA LEU A 654 14.35 3.73 -10.28
C LEU A 654 13.66 3.53 -11.63
N LEU A 655 13.50 2.29 -12.08
CA LEU A 655 12.80 1.98 -13.32
C LEU A 655 11.32 2.35 -13.27
N GLU A 656 10.67 2.22 -12.10
CA GLU A 656 9.30 2.72 -11.90
C GLU A 656 9.22 4.25 -12.06
N LYS A 657 10.19 4.99 -11.52
CA LYS A 657 10.27 6.45 -11.71
C LYS A 657 10.54 6.83 -13.16
N GLU A 658 11.30 6.03 -13.89
CA GLU A 658 11.57 6.26 -15.31
C GLU A 658 10.29 6.18 -16.15
N LYS A 659 9.40 5.22 -15.88
CA LYS A 659 8.08 5.16 -16.52
C LYS A 659 7.27 6.45 -16.28
N GLU A 660 7.31 7.01 -15.07
CA GLU A 660 6.66 8.29 -14.79
C GLU A 660 7.27 9.44 -15.60
N LYS A 661 8.61 9.50 -15.72
CA LYS A 661 9.29 10.52 -16.55
C LYS A 661 8.92 10.44 -18.02
N ILE A 662 8.78 9.24 -18.57
CA ILE A 662 8.31 9.03 -19.94
C ILE A 662 6.92 9.66 -20.09
N LEU A 663 5.99 9.39 -19.16
CA LEU A 663 4.66 10.00 -19.19
C LEU A 663 4.73 11.53 -19.06
N GLN A 664 5.57 12.07 -18.17
CA GLN A 664 5.78 13.51 -18.01
C GLN A 664 6.25 14.16 -19.33
N LYS A 665 7.32 13.64 -19.93
CA LYS A 665 7.88 14.08 -21.22
C LYS A 665 6.82 14.13 -22.32
N TYR A 666 6.01 13.08 -22.44
CA TYR A 666 5.07 12.96 -23.55
C TYR A 666 3.75 13.67 -23.32
N LEU A 667 3.24 13.76 -22.08
CA LEU A 667 1.89 14.22 -21.79
C LEU A 667 1.82 15.61 -21.18
N PHE A 668 2.93 16.12 -20.61
CA PHE A 668 2.95 17.39 -19.88
C PHE A 668 3.97 18.37 -20.46
N SER A 669 3.74 19.66 -20.20
CA SER A 669 4.49 20.79 -20.77
C SER A 669 5.72 21.14 -19.95
#